data_AF-A0A072VGU5-F1
#
_entry.id   AF-A0A072VGU5-F1
#
_cell.length_a   1.000
_cell.length_b   1.000
_cell.length_c   1.000
_cell.angle_alpha   90.00
_cell.angle_beta   90.00
_cell.angle_gamma   90.00
#
_symmetry.space_group_name_H-M   'P 1'
#
loop_
_entity.id
_entity.type
_entity.pdbx_description
1 polymer ?
#
loop_
_entity_poly.entity_id
_entity_poly.type
_entity_poly.pdbx_seq_one_letter_code
_entity_poly.pdbx_strand_id
1 'polypeptide(L)'
;MSNKKKKKNNMKKKKDVPIEAFKDMSAEYGDKAWNILEHAIRRIYNHNARNILSFEELYRNACNMIFHGFGEKLYSGLVAIMTSQLKEMATSVAATRTSSFLKELNRKWNDHSKALRKIRDILMYMDTTYIPKTNKTPVYELGLSLWRENVIYSNQIRTRLSNMLLVLVCKDYAGEVVDRKLIRYITNMLMDLGPSVYMQEFENPLLQVSAEFYRAESQKLIERYDCGDYLKKAEMRLNEVIDKVSHFLDPSTQKKITIVVEKEMIENHMLRLIHMENSGLVNMIGDDKYKDLIRMYNLFRRVTGGLSQIREVMTSYIRDYGKQLVTGPERLKNPVEFVQRLLDEKDKFSRIINLAFSNGLNLWSENVIYSNQIRTRLSNTLWELVCKYYAGEVVNIKVIRNITNMLMDLGPSVYVQEFENPFLQLPAEFYRAESQKFIECCDCGDYLKKAEMRLNEVIDRVSHFWDPSTQKKITIVVEKEMIENHMIRLILMENSGLVNMIGDDKYEDLSRMYNLFRRVTGGLSQIREVITSYIRDYSKQLVTDPERLKNPVEFVQRLLDEKDKFSRIINLAFSNDKLFQKDLYSSFEFIINLNPRSPEYISLFLNDKLQNGLKGISEDVVEITLNKVMFLFRYLQEKDVFEKYYKKHLAKRLLSGKTVSDDAERSLIAKLKTECGYEFTAKLEGMLTDMKTSLHPMKSFYASHPELGDADGATLTVQVLTTGSWPTQSSVTCNIPTEMVVLCEKFLLYYLSNHTDRKLSWQTNMGTADLKATFENGQKHELNVSTYQMCVLMLFNNADRLSYKEIEQATEIPASDLKMCLQSLALVKGKYVLWKEPMNNYVSEIDAFFVNDKFSSKLYKVKIGSVVAETEPEPEKLKTQ
;
A
#
# COMPACT_ATOMS: atom_id res chain seq x y z
N MET A 1 -34.52 -53.32 -5.67
CA MET A 1 -35.37 -52.77 -4.59
C MET A 1 -35.87 -51.41 -5.08
N SER A 2 -37.14 -51.05 -5.27
CA SER A 2 -38.48 -51.63 -5.03
C SER A 2 -39.38 -51.00 -6.11
N ASN A 3 -40.08 -51.75 -6.98
CA ASN A 3 -41.46 -52.24 -6.83
C ASN A 3 -42.48 -51.17 -6.36
N LYS A 4 -43.68 -51.00 -6.93
CA LYS A 4 -44.31 -51.42 -8.21
C LYS A 4 -45.70 -50.76 -8.22
N LYS A 5 -46.17 -50.33 -9.40
CA LYS A 5 -47.58 -50.00 -9.71
C LYS A 5 -48.51 -51.21 -9.52
N LYS A 6 -49.78 -50.90 -9.19
CA LYS A 6 -51.05 -51.59 -9.54
C LYS A 6 -51.30 -53.06 -9.11
N LYS A 7 -52.41 -53.28 -8.39
CA LYS A 7 -53.51 -54.26 -8.64
C LYS A 7 -54.54 -54.15 -7.49
N LYS A 8 -55.78 -53.72 -7.73
CA LYS A 8 -57.01 -54.45 -8.13
C LYS A 8 -57.52 -55.51 -7.12
N ASN A 9 -58.82 -55.35 -6.79
CA ASN A 9 -59.85 -56.34 -6.41
C ASN A 9 -59.88 -56.91 -4.98
N ASN A 10 -60.90 -56.53 -4.20
CA ASN A 10 -62.10 -57.36 -3.90
C ASN A 10 -62.84 -56.83 -2.65
N MET A 11 -63.94 -56.11 -2.86
CA MET A 11 -64.95 -55.87 -1.82
C MET A 11 -65.79 -57.13 -1.64
N LYS A 12 -65.69 -57.76 -0.46
CA LYS A 12 -66.70 -58.70 0.05
C LYS A 12 -67.81 -57.89 0.75
N LYS A 13 -69.06 -58.13 0.32
CA LYS A 13 -70.30 -57.69 0.97
C LYS A 13 -70.38 -58.10 2.45
N LYS A 14 -70.88 -57.17 3.28
CA LYS A 14 -71.66 -57.34 4.54
C LYS A 14 -71.96 -55.92 5.03
N LYS A 15 -73.15 -55.49 5.42
CA LYS A 15 -74.53 -56.01 5.41
C LYS A 15 -75.36 -54.74 5.70
N ASP A 16 -76.44 -54.51 4.97
CA ASP A 16 -77.35 -53.39 5.19
C ASP A 16 -77.89 -53.37 6.63
N VAL A 17 -77.81 -52.19 7.26
CA VAL A 17 -78.63 -51.80 8.41
C VAL A 17 -79.39 -50.55 7.93
N PRO A 18 -80.72 -50.58 7.84
CA PRO A 18 -81.48 -49.42 7.37
C PRO A 18 -81.56 -48.39 8.50
N ILE A 19 -81.24 -47.13 8.19
CA ILE A 19 -81.60 -45.97 9.03
C ILE A 19 -82.58 -45.14 8.20
N GLU A 20 -83.76 -44.93 8.79
CA GLU A 20 -84.97 -44.34 8.22
C GLU A 20 -84.80 -42.92 7.67
N ALA A 21 -85.66 -42.57 6.70
CA ALA A 21 -85.81 -41.21 6.18
C ALA A 21 -86.33 -40.24 7.26
N PHE A 22 -85.66 -39.10 7.43
CA PHE A 22 -86.11 -38.05 8.36
C PHE A 22 -87.28 -37.25 7.75
N LYS A 23 -88.41 -37.24 8.49
CA LYS A 23 -89.63 -36.46 8.24
C LYS A 23 -89.34 -34.98 7.95
N ASP A 24 -90.04 -34.42 6.95
CA ASP A 24 -90.31 -32.98 6.87
C ASP A 24 -90.96 -32.49 8.18
N MET A 25 -90.26 -31.63 8.93
CA MET A 25 -90.79 -31.01 10.15
C MET A 25 -91.60 -29.75 9.80
N SER A 26 -92.78 -29.61 10.42
CA SER A 26 -93.78 -28.57 10.13
C SER A 26 -93.34 -27.15 10.50
N ALA A 27 -93.95 -26.14 9.88
CA ALA A 27 -93.76 -24.71 10.18
C ALA A 27 -93.94 -24.38 11.68
N GLU A 28 -94.76 -25.13 12.41
CA GLU A 28 -94.97 -25.00 13.86
C GLU A 28 -93.68 -25.19 14.69
N TYR A 29 -92.73 -26.02 14.22
CA TYR A 29 -91.44 -26.19 14.90
C TYR A 29 -90.59 -24.91 14.81
N GLY A 30 -90.53 -24.31 13.62
CA GLY A 30 -89.83 -23.05 13.39
C GLY A 30 -90.41 -21.90 14.23
N ASP A 31 -91.73 -21.85 14.39
CA ASP A 31 -92.41 -20.88 15.27
C ASP A 31 -92.08 -21.09 16.75
N LYS A 32 -92.10 -22.33 17.24
CA LYS A 32 -91.75 -22.65 18.63
C LYS A 32 -90.29 -22.32 18.94
N ALA A 33 -89.36 -22.69 18.05
CA ALA A 33 -87.94 -22.41 18.22
C ALA A 33 -87.63 -20.91 18.16
N TRP A 34 -88.28 -20.16 17.25
CA TRP A 34 -88.15 -18.71 17.18
C TRP A 34 -88.67 -18.04 18.45
N ASN A 35 -89.85 -18.41 18.97
CA ASN A 35 -90.42 -17.82 20.19
C ASN A 35 -89.48 -17.97 21.40
N ILE A 36 -88.77 -19.10 21.50
CA ILE A 36 -87.77 -19.33 22.55
C ILE A 36 -86.58 -18.36 22.40
N LEU A 37 -86.05 -18.21 21.18
CA LEU A 37 -84.93 -17.31 20.89
C LEU A 37 -85.33 -15.84 21.04
N GLU A 38 -86.51 -15.43 20.56
CA GLU A 38 -87.06 -14.10 20.72
C GLU A 38 -87.18 -13.74 22.21
N HIS A 39 -87.75 -14.64 23.03
CA HIS A 39 -87.88 -14.41 24.46
C HIS A 39 -86.51 -14.26 25.14
N ALA A 40 -85.53 -15.09 24.76
CA ALA A 40 -84.17 -15.01 25.28
C ALA A 40 -83.49 -13.68 24.90
N ILE A 41 -83.59 -13.25 23.63
CA ILE A 41 -83.03 -11.99 23.14
C ILE A 41 -83.64 -10.80 23.89
N ARG A 42 -84.97 -10.77 24.08
CA ARG A 42 -85.65 -9.72 24.88
C ARG A 42 -85.17 -9.69 26.33
N ARG A 43 -84.93 -10.86 26.95
CA ARG A 43 -84.37 -10.94 28.32
C ARG A 43 -82.92 -10.48 28.42
N ILE A 44 -82.11 -10.72 27.39
CA ILE A 44 -80.73 -10.23 27.32
C ILE A 44 -80.71 -8.69 27.33
N TYR A 45 -81.61 -8.04 26.60
CA TYR A 45 -81.76 -6.58 26.62
C TYR A 45 -82.30 -6.04 27.96
N ASN A 46 -83.16 -6.80 28.64
CA ASN A 46 -83.72 -6.42 29.96
C ASN A 46 -82.82 -6.75 31.16
N HIS A 47 -81.54 -7.10 30.94
CA HIS A 47 -80.54 -7.45 31.98
C HIS A 47 -80.97 -8.56 32.97
N ASN A 48 -82.00 -9.34 32.66
CA ASN A 48 -82.55 -10.38 33.54
C ASN A 48 -82.07 -11.77 33.11
N ALA A 49 -80.83 -12.11 33.46
CA ALA A 49 -80.16 -13.36 33.04
C ALA A 49 -80.42 -14.58 33.95
N ARG A 50 -81.13 -14.43 35.08
CA ARG A 50 -81.25 -15.50 36.09
C ARG A 50 -82.08 -16.73 35.67
N ASN A 51 -82.89 -16.65 34.62
CA ASN A 51 -83.75 -17.74 34.13
C ASN A 51 -83.75 -17.79 32.59
N ILE A 52 -82.57 -17.71 31.98
CA ILE A 52 -82.42 -17.98 30.54
C ILE A 52 -82.09 -19.48 30.41
N LEU A 53 -82.68 -20.17 29.41
CA LEU A 53 -82.27 -21.53 29.01
C LEU A 53 -80.75 -21.58 28.81
N SER A 54 -80.11 -22.76 28.90
CA SER A 54 -78.65 -22.81 28.85
C SER A 54 -78.14 -22.20 27.52
N PHE A 55 -76.99 -21.54 27.57
CA PHE A 55 -76.42 -20.89 26.38
C PHE A 55 -76.26 -21.90 25.22
N GLU A 56 -75.93 -23.15 25.56
CA GLU A 56 -75.83 -24.29 24.64
C GLU A 56 -77.19 -24.67 24.04
N GLU A 57 -78.28 -24.64 24.81
CA GLU A 57 -79.63 -24.90 24.32
C GLU A 57 -80.11 -23.82 23.34
N LEU A 58 -79.83 -22.55 23.63
CA LEU A 58 -80.16 -21.45 22.73
C LEU A 58 -79.35 -21.53 21.43
N TYR A 59 -78.05 -21.84 21.52
CA TYR A 59 -77.21 -22.08 20.34
C TYR A 59 -77.73 -23.26 19.52
N ARG A 60 -78.06 -24.39 20.16
CA ARG A 60 -78.62 -25.57 19.48
C ARG A 60 -79.96 -25.28 18.79
N ASN A 61 -80.83 -24.50 19.43
CA ASN A 61 -82.10 -24.07 18.82
C ASN A 61 -81.85 -23.19 17.58
N ALA A 62 -80.90 -22.25 17.64
CA ALA A 62 -80.50 -21.45 16.48
C ALA A 62 -79.90 -22.31 15.35
N CYS A 63 -79.03 -23.27 15.69
CA CYS A 63 -78.46 -24.24 14.74
C CYS A 63 -79.54 -25.05 14.02
N ASN A 64 -80.49 -25.60 14.79
CA ASN A 64 -81.59 -26.40 14.25
C ASN A 64 -82.47 -25.56 13.33
N MET A 65 -82.78 -24.31 13.68
CA MET A 65 -83.55 -23.42 12.80
C MET A 65 -82.87 -23.21 11.44
N ILE A 66 -81.54 -23.05 11.42
CA ILE A 66 -80.79 -22.87 10.16
C ILE A 66 -80.70 -24.18 9.38
N PHE A 67 -80.44 -25.30 10.06
CA PHE A 67 -80.36 -26.63 9.45
C PHE A 67 -81.66 -27.03 8.75
N HIS A 68 -82.81 -26.66 9.34
CA HIS A 68 -84.14 -26.93 8.78
C HIS A 68 -84.68 -25.84 7.83
N GLY A 69 -83.83 -24.92 7.36
CA GLY A 69 -84.20 -23.94 6.31
C GLY A 69 -84.92 -22.68 6.81
N PHE A 70 -85.07 -22.47 8.12
CA PHE A 70 -85.73 -21.29 8.71
C PHE A 70 -84.78 -20.09 8.95
N GLY A 71 -83.64 -20.03 8.26
CA GLY A 71 -82.63 -18.97 8.44
C GLY A 71 -83.13 -17.55 8.15
N GLU A 72 -84.02 -17.37 7.16
CA GLU A 72 -84.60 -16.05 6.82
C GLU A 72 -85.48 -15.52 7.95
N LYS A 73 -86.31 -16.40 8.52
CA LYS A 73 -87.21 -16.09 9.63
C LYS A 73 -86.42 -15.72 10.89
N LEU A 74 -85.34 -16.44 11.17
CA LEU A 74 -84.42 -16.11 12.25
C LEU A 74 -83.75 -14.73 12.05
N TYR A 75 -83.33 -14.40 10.82
CA TYR A 75 -82.64 -13.14 10.54
C TYR A 75 -83.59 -11.94 10.61
N SER A 76 -84.72 -12.02 9.91
CA SER A 76 -85.74 -10.96 9.89
C SER A 76 -86.34 -10.73 11.27
N GLY A 77 -86.58 -11.81 12.04
CA GLY A 77 -87.01 -11.73 13.42
C GLY A 77 -85.99 -11.04 14.33
N LEU A 78 -84.70 -11.36 14.18
CA LEU A 78 -83.61 -10.70 14.91
C LEU A 78 -83.57 -9.20 14.61
N VAL A 79 -83.63 -8.83 13.33
CA VAL A 79 -83.69 -7.43 12.87
C VAL A 79 -84.87 -6.70 13.52
N ALA A 80 -86.06 -7.31 13.51
CA ALA A 80 -87.27 -6.70 14.07
C ALA A 80 -87.17 -6.45 15.58
N ILE A 81 -86.69 -7.44 16.36
CA ILE A 81 -86.53 -7.29 17.81
C ILE A 81 -85.47 -6.24 18.14
N MET A 82 -84.29 -6.32 17.51
CA MET A 82 -83.22 -5.35 17.73
C MET A 82 -83.68 -3.94 17.37
N THR A 83 -84.35 -3.76 16.22
CA THR A 83 -84.89 -2.46 15.80
C THR A 83 -85.90 -1.91 16.81
N SER A 84 -86.82 -2.75 17.31
CA SER A 84 -87.81 -2.34 18.31
C SER A 84 -87.15 -1.88 19.62
N GLN A 85 -86.17 -2.64 20.12
CA GLN A 85 -85.45 -2.30 21.34
C GLN A 85 -84.61 -1.02 21.18
N LEU A 86 -83.96 -0.85 20.03
CA LEU A 86 -83.15 0.34 19.75
C LEU A 86 -84.00 1.60 19.60
N LYS A 87 -85.20 1.52 19.02
CA LYS A 87 -86.15 2.65 18.97
C LYS A 87 -86.64 3.05 20.37
N GLU A 88 -86.88 2.08 21.25
CA GLU A 88 -87.23 2.35 22.65
C GLU A 88 -86.07 3.02 23.40
N MET A 89 -84.84 2.52 23.23
CA MET A 89 -83.64 3.16 23.77
C MET A 89 -83.44 4.58 23.22
N ALA A 90 -83.63 4.80 21.92
CA ALA A 90 -83.54 6.12 21.29
C ALA A 90 -84.56 7.10 21.88
N THR A 91 -85.81 6.66 22.07
CA THR A 91 -86.87 7.47 22.69
C THR A 91 -86.51 7.86 24.13
N SER A 92 -85.97 6.92 24.90
CA SER A 92 -85.49 7.16 26.27
C SER A 92 -84.33 8.17 26.31
N VAL A 93 -83.36 8.04 25.39
CA VAL A 93 -82.24 8.99 25.30
C VAL A 93 -82.73 10.38 24.88
N ALA A 94 -83.62 10.46 23.90
CA ALA A 94 -84.16 11.73 23.41
C ALA A 94 -84.94 12.51 24.49
N ALA A 95 -85.67 11.80 25.36
CA ALA A 95 -86.43 12.39 26.46
C ALA A 95 -85.57 12.95 27.61
N THR A 96 -84.26 12.66 27.66
CA THR A 96 -83.39 13.16 28.72
C THR A 96 -83.12 14.66 28.63
N ARG A 97 -82.80 15.29 29.77
CA ARG A 97 -82.38 16.71 29.83
C ARG A 97 -80.98 16.89 29.24
N THR A 98 -80.67 18.10 28.78
CA THR A 98 -79.40 18.43 28.10
C THR A 98 -78.17 18.03 28.94
N SER A 99 -78.16 18.30 30.25
CA SER A 99 -77.01 18.01 31.12
C SER A 99 -76.69 16.52 31.30
N SER A 100 -77.67 15.62 31.15
CA SER A 100 -77.49 14.17 31.35
C SER A 100 -77.45 13.37 30.04
N PHE A 101 -77.71 14.02 28.90
CA PHE A 101 -77.89 13.38 27.60
C PHE A 101 -76.73 12.47 27.17
N LEU A 102 -75.50 12.98 27.16
CA LEU A 102 -74.32 12.20 26.74
C LEU A 102 -74.04 11.03 27.69
N LYS A 103 -74.30 11.20 29.00
CA LYS A 103 -74.11 10.12 29.99
C LYS A 103 -75.13 9.00 29.76
N GLU A 104 -76.38 9.35 29.47
CA GLU A 104 -77.42 8.37 29.19
C GLU A 104 -77.18 7.66 27.85
N LEU A 105 -76.79 8.39 26.80
CA LEU A 105 -76.42 7.79 25.52
C LEU A 105 -75.27 6.79 25.67
N ASN A 106 -74.20 7.17 26.40
CA ASN A 106 -73.09 6.26 26.69
C ASN A 106 -73.54 5.02 27.48
N ARG A 107 -74.42 5.20 28.48
CA ARG A 107 -74.97 4.08 29.26
C ARG A 107 -75.74 3.10 28.38
N LYS A 108 -76.64 3.60 27.55
CA LYS A 108 -77.45 2.79 26.62
C LYS A 108 -76.60 2.10 25.56
N TRP A 109 -75.55 2.78 25.06
CA TRP A 109 -74.56 2.17 24.17
C TRP A 109 -73.89 0.97 24.83
N ASN A 110 -73.36 1.16 26.05
CA ASN A 110 -72.70 0.08 26.78
C ASN A 110 -73.63 -1.12 27.05
N ASP A 111 -74.89 -0.86 27.35
CA ASP A 111 -75.91 -1.91 27.52
C ASP A 111 -76.16 -2.66 26.22
N HIS A 112 -76.33 -1.94 25.10
CA HIS A 112 -76.46 -2.53 23.76
C HIS A 112 -75.24 -3.34 23.36
N SER A 113 -74.02 -2.81 23.49
CA SER A 113 -72.79 -3.52 23.13
C SER A 113 -72.55 -4.78 23.97
N LYS A 114 -73.03 -4.82 25.22
CA LYS A 114 -73.01 -6.05 26.06
C LYS A 114 -74.05 -7.06 25.59
N ALA A 115 -75.27 -6.62 25.28
CA ALA A 115 -76.32 -7.48 24.76
C ALA A 115 -75.95 -8.07 23.39
N LEU A 116 -75.43 -7.23 22.49
CA LEU A 116 -75.02 -7.59 21.13
C LEU A 116 -73.96 -8.69 21.11
N ARG A 117 -72.95 -8.63 22.00
CA ARG A 117 -71.94 -9.69 22.13
C ARG A 117 -72.56 -11.03 22.49
N LYS A 118 -73.46 -11.05 23.47
CA LYS A 118 -74.17 -12.28 23.88
C LYS A 118 -75.05 -12.83 22.76
N ILE A 119 -75.75 -11.96 22.03
CA ILE A 119 -76.63 -12.36 20.92
C ILE A 119 -75.81 -12.93 19.75
N ARG A 120 -74.69 -12.27 19.38
CA ARG A 120 -73.74 -12.79 18.40
C ARG A 120 -73.25 -14.18 18.77
N ASP A 121 -72.86 -14.39 20.03
CA ASP A 121 -72.33 -15.68 20.47
C ASP A 121 -73.41 -16.78 20.40
N ILE A 122 -74.68 -16.47 20.73
CA ILE A 122 -75.82 -17.41 20.58
C ILE A 122 -76.08 -17.74 19.11
N LEU A 123 -75.93 -16.76 18.22
CA LEU A 123 -76.23 -16.90 16.80
C LEU A 123 -74.97 -17.17 15.94
N MET A 124 -73.87 -17.63 16.55
CA MET A 124 -72.60 -17.84 15.86
C MET A 124 -72.70 -18.80 14.66
N TYR A 125 -73.58 -19.80 14.72
CA TYR A 125 -73.82 -20.70 13.59
C TYR A 125 -74.47 -19.99 12.39
N MET A 126 -75.24 -18.92 12.64
CA MET A 126 -75.83 -18.07 11.61
C MET A 126 -74.77 -17.33 10.81
N ASP A 127 -73.81 -16.70 11.51
CA ASP A 127 -72.70 -15.98 10.91
C ASP A 127 -71.80 -16.90 10.07
N THR A 128 -71.63 -18.15 10.50
CA THR A 128 -70.72 -19.11 9.83
C THR A 128 -71.35 -19.88 8.68
N THR A 129 -72.68 -20.08 8.66
CA THR A 129 -73.32 -20.98 7.67
C THR A 129 -74.39 -20.36 6.79
N TYR A 130 -75.21 -19.46 7.35
CA TYR A 130 -76.36 -18.90 6.64
C TYR A 130 -76.01 -17.57 5.95
N ILE A 131 -75.29 -16.70 6.64
CA ILE A 131 -74.92 -15.37 6.15
C ILE A 131 -74.01 -15.41 4.91
N PRO A 132 -72.97 -16.27 4.83
CA PRO A 132 -72.12 -16.35 3.64
C PRO A 132 -72.88 -16.78 2.38
N LYS A 133 -73.94 -17.59 2.54
CA LYS A 133 -74.76 -18.10 1.42
C LYS A 133 -75.79 -17.07 0.94
N THR A 134 -76.15 -16.11 1.78
CA THR A 134 -77.23 -15.13 1.51
C THR A 134 -76.70 -13.70 1.35
N ASN A 135 -75.39 -13.50 1.52
CA ASN A 135 -74.70 -12.21 1.43
C ASN A 135 -75.31 -11.13 2.35
N LYS A 136 -75.78 -11.55 3.53
CA LYS A 136 -76.37 -10.68 4.55
C LYS A 136 -75.31 -10.09 5.49
N THR A 137 -75.71 -9.15 6.33
CA THR A 137 -74.80 -8.53 7.30
C THR A 137 -74.61 -9.44 8.52
N PRO A 138 -73.37 -9.74 8.97
CA PRO A 138 -73.12 -10.49 10.20
C PRO A 138 -73.83 -9.90 11.41
N VAL A 139 -74.21 -10.73 12.39
CA VAL A 139 -75.06 -10.34 13.52
C VAL A 139 -74.48 -9.16 14.32
N TYR A 140 -73.16 -9.16 14.53
CA TYR A 140 -72.49 -8.06 15.22
C TYR A 140 -72.56 -6.74 14.42
N GLU A 141 -72.19 -6.79 13.15
CA GLU A 141 -72.23 -5.64 12.24
C GLU A 141 -73.66 -5.10 12.03
N LEU A 142 -74.65 -6.00 11.99
CA LEU A 142 -76.06 -5.65 11.93
C LEU A 142 -76.49 -4.88 13.18
N GLY A 143 -76.04 -5.29 14.37
CA GLY A 143 -76.33 -4.57 15.61
C GLY A 143 -75.73 -3.17 15.66
N LEU A 144 -74.57 -2.97 15.02
CA LEU A 144 -73.93 -1.66 14.87
C LEU A 144 -74.67 -0.79 13.84
N SER A 145 -75.03 -1.35 12.68
CA SER A 145 -75.77 -0.63 11.64
C SER A 145 -77.15 -0.18 12.13
N LEU A 146 -77.87 -1.04 12.85
CA LEU A 146 -79.17 -0.69 13.43
C LEU A 146 -79.05 0.38 14.52
N TRP A 147 -77.98 0.37 15.33
CA TRP A 147 -77.74 1.45 16.30
C TRP A 147 -77.48 2.79 15.58
N ARG A 148 -76.65 2.77 14.54
CA ARG A 148 -76.39 3.94 13.71
C ARG A 148 -77.68 4.52 13.11
N GLU A 149 -78.51 3.67 12.51
CA GLU A 149 -79.73 4.10 11.81
C GLU A 149 -80.85 4.56 12.76
N ASN A 150 -81.06 3.86 13.88
CA ASN A 150 -82.21 4.13 14.76
C ASN A 150 -81.88 5.06 15.93
N VAL A 151 -80.62 5.12 16.38
CA VAL A 151 -80.21 5.94 17.54
C VAL A 151 -79.44 7.17 17.08
N ILE A 152 -78.31 7.00 16.39
CA ILE A 152 -77.45 8.14 16.02
C ILE A 152 -78.10 9.03 14.96
N TYR A 153 -78.69 8.44 13.91
CA TYR A 153 -79.38 9.19 12.85
C TYR A 153 -80.81 9.58 13.18
N SER A 154 -81.27 9.36 14.41
CA SER A 154 -82.53 9.94 14.89
C SER A 154 -82.43 11.47 14.89
N ASN A 155 -83.40 12.14 14.27
CA ASN A 155 -83.47 13.60 14.17
C ASN A 155 -83.37 14.32 15.53
N GLN A 156 -83.82 13.67 16.61
CA GLN A 156 -83.78 14.25 17.96
C GLN A 156 -82.42 14.08 18.67
N ILE A 157 -81.57 13.16 18.19
CA ILE A 157 -80.30 12.78 18.82
C ILE A 157 -79.12 13.33 18.02
N ARG A 158 -79.12 13.19 16.69
CA ARG A 158 -77.97 13.50 15.81
C ARG A 158 -77.38 14.88 16.03
N THR A 159 -78.17 15.92 15.77
CA THR A 159 -77.73 17.32 15.88
C THR A 159 -77.39 17.69 17.32
N ARG A 160 -78.15 17.16 18.29
CA ARG A 160 -77.92 17.40 19.71
C ARG A 160 -76.62 16.78 20.19
N LEU A 161 -76.29 15.58 19.74
CA LEU A 161 -75.04 14.88 20.01
C LEU A 161 -73.84 15.68 19.50
N SER A 162 -73.87 16.05 18.20
CA SER A 162 -72.80 16.83 17.58
C SER A 162 -72.58 18.15 18.32
N ASN A 163 -73.65 18.94 18.52
CA ASN A 163 -73.57 20.24 19.21
C ASN A 163 -73.04 20.13 20.63
N MET A 164 -73.49 19.13 21.41
CA MET A 164 -73.04 18.96 22.79
C MET A 164 -71.58 18.57 22.89
N LEU A 165 -71.09 17.71 22.00
CA LEU A 165 -69.67 17.36 21.94
C LEU A 165 -68.82 18.58 21.57
N LEU A 166 -69.24 19.36 20.57
CA LEU A 166 -68.55 20.58 20.17
C LEU A 166 -68.49 21.62 21.30
N VAL A 167 -69.60 21.83 22.01
CA VAL A 167 -69.64 22.76 23.16
C VAL A 167 -68.67 22.32 24.26
N LEU A 168 -68.58 21.03 24.57
CA LEU A 168 -67.63 20.53 25.56
C LEU A 168 -66.18 20.75 25.13
N VAL A 169 -65.87 20.57 23.84
CA VAL A 169 -64.52 20.84 23.33
C VAL A 169 -64.21 22.34 23.31
N CYS A 170 -65.17 23.19 22.94
CA CYS A 170 -65.00 24.66 23.01
C CYS A 170 -64.73 25.15 24.42
N LYS A 171 -65.43 24.58 25.41
CA LYS A 171 -65.19 24.85 26.83
C LYS A 171 -63.80 24.43 27.28
N ASP A 172 -63.32 23.28 26.81
CA ASP A 172 -61.94 22.83 27.08
C ASP A 172 -60.90 23.78 26.44
N TYR A 173 -61.15 24.28 25.22
CA TYR A 173 -60.30 25.30 24.58
C TYR A 173 -60.29 26.63 25.35
N ALA A 174 -61.41 27.02 25.94
CA ALA A 174 -61.51 28.17 26.83
C ALA A 174 -60.85 27.95 28.21
N GLY A 175 -60.39 26.73 28.51
CA GLY A 175 -59.76 26.36 29.79
C GLY A 175 -60.74 25.97 30.90
N GLU A 176 -62.02 25.75 30.58
CA GLU A 176 -63.00 25.22 31.55
C GLU A 176 -62.76 23.72 31.83
N VAL A 177 -63.09 23.28 33.04
CA VAL A 177 -62.99 21.86 33.43
C VAL A 177 -64.15 21.07 32.81
N VAL A 178 -63.84 20.09 31.95
CA VAL A 178 -64.82 19.21 31.29
C VAL A 178 -64.53 17.72 31.53
N ASP A 179 -65.56 16.88 31.42
CA ASP A 179 -65.43 15.42 31.53
C ASP A 179 -64.86 14.82 30.23
N ARG A 180 -63.54 14.87 30.10
CA ARG A 180 -62.80 14.34 28.94
C ARG A 180 -62.99 12.84 28.72
N LYS A 181 -63.28 12.07 29.78
CA LYS A 181 -63.56 10.63 29.67
C LYS A 181 -64.87 10.40 28.93
N LEU A 182 -65.90 11.20 29.24
CA LEU A 182 -67.19 11.11 28.55
C LEU A 182 -67.07 11.44 27.06
N ILE A 183 -66.31 12.48 26.70
CA ILE A 183 -66.03 12.80 25.29
C ILE A 183 -65.39 11.58 24.61
N ARG A 184 -64.33 11.01 25.20
CA ARG A 184 -63.64 9.84 24.69
C ARG A 184 -64.55 8.63 24.51
N TYR A 185 -65.41 8.33 25.47
CA TYR A 185 -66.33 7.18 25.35
C TYR A 185 -67.33 7.36 24.20
N ILE A 186 -67.86 8.57 24.02
CA ILE A 186 -68.80 8.86 22.94
C ILE A 186 -68.10 8.88 21.58
N THR A 187 -66.89 9.45 21.48
CA THR A 187 -66.12 9.44 20.22
C THR A 187 -65.69 8.01 19.84
N ASN A 188 -65.33 7.18 20.82
CA ASN A 188 -65.05 5.76 20.59
C ASN A 188 -66.30 5.01 20.09
N MET A 189 -67.47 5.28 20.66
CA MET A 189 -68.73 4.74 20.14
C MET A 189 -68.93 5.15 18.67
N LEU A 190 -68.71 6.42 18.32
CA LEU A 190 -68.84 6.87 16.92
C LEU A 190 -67.84 6.17 15.99
N MET A 191 -66.62 5.87 16.47
CA MET A 191 -65.63 5.09 15.74
C MET A 191 -66.04 3.63 15.58
N ASP A 192 -66.59 3.00 16.64
CA ASP A 192 -67.10 1.62 16.62
C ASP A 192 -68.26 1.46 15.61
N LEU A 193 -69.04 2.52 15.36
CA LEU A 193 -70.13 2.56 14.37
C LEU A 193 -69.65 2.80 12.94
N GLY A 194 -68.35 3.06 12.76
CA GLY A 194 -67.69 3.24 11.48
C GLY A 194 -66.91 4.57 11.40
N PRO A 195 -65.71 4.58 10.79
CA PRO A 195 -64.90 5.80 10.67
C PRO A 195 -65.62 6.96 9.97
N SER A 196 -66.49 6.68 9.00
CA SER A 196 -67.27 7.71 8.30
C SER A 196 -68.27 8.42 9.21
N VAL A 197 -68.84 7.71 10.19
CA VAL A 197 -69.79 8.28 11.16
C VAL A 197 -69.06 9.24 12.09
N TYR A 198 -67.92 8.80 12.63
CA TYR A 198 -67.05 9.67 13.43
C TYR A 198 -66.61 10.93 12.66
N MET A 199 -66.20 10.77 11.40
CA MET A 199 -65.77 11.88 10.57
C MET A 199 -66.89 12.90 10.31
N GLN A 200 -68.08 12.44 9.93
CA GLN A 200 -69.19 13.32 9.57
C GLN A 200 -69.86 13.98 10.78
N GLU A 201 -70.10 13.23 11.86
CA GLU A 201 -70.88 13.72 12.99
C GLU A 201 -70.04 14.51 14.00
N PHE A 202 -68.72 14.31 14.04
CA PHE A 202 -67.86 14.90 15.06
C PHE A 202 -66.58 15.54 14.49
N GLU A 203 -65.74 14.79 13.75
CA GLU A 203 -64.41 15.28 13.37
C GLU A 203 -64.47 16.51 12.44
N ASN A 204 -65.26 16.47 11.37
CA ASN A 204 -65.35 17.58 10.41
C ASN A 204 -65.94 18.85 11.06
N PRO A 205 -67.06 18.81 11.81
CA PRO A 205 -67.54 19.96 12.56
C PRO A 205 -66.52 20.48 13.58
N LEU A 206 -65.78 19.59 14.25
CA LEU A 206 -64.75 19.97 15.21
C LEU A 206 -63.60 20.73 14.54
N LEU A 207 -63.11 20.27 13.40
CA LEU A 207 -62.05 20.94 12.65
C LEU A 207 -62.46 22.35 12.21
N GLN A 208 -63.72 22.52 11.79
CA GLN A 208 -64.25 23.83 11.42
C GLN A 208 -64.27 24.80 12.61
N VAL A 209 -64.85 24.37 13.74
CA VAL A 209 -64.92 25.19 14.97
C VAL A 209 -63.53 25.50 15.52
N SER A 210 -62.60 24.54 15.44
CA SER A 210 -61.21 24.74 15.84
C SER A 210 -60.53 25.80 14.97
N ALA A 211 -60.74 25.76 13.65
CA ALA A 211 -60.18 26.76 12.74
C ALA A 211 -60.70 28.17 13.04
N GLU A 212 -62.01 28.31 13.31
CA GLU A 212 -62.61 29.60 13.68
C GLU A 212 -62.05 30.14 15.01
N PHE A 213 -61.87 29.26 16.01
CA PHE A 213 -61.29 29.62 17.31
C PHE A 213 -59.84 30.12 17.18
N TYR A 214 -58.97 29.32 16.55
CA TYR A 214 -57.55 29.69 16.42
C TYR A 214 -57.32 30.86 15.48
N ARG A 215 -58.18 31.07 14.48
CA ARG A 215 -58.16 32.28 13.64
C ARG A 215 -58.45 33.54 14.45
N ALA A 216 -59.48 33.48 15.30
CA ALA A 216 -59.83 34.61 16.14
C ALA A 216 -58.75 34.89 17.20
N GLU A 217 -58.09 33.85 17.72
CA GLU A 217 -56.97 34.00 18.65
C GLU A 217 -55.73 34.56 17.96
N SER A 218 -55.32 34.02 16.81
CA SER A 218 -54.13 34.46 16.08
C SER A 218 -54.23 35.92 15.65
N GLN A 219 -55.39 36.36 15.17
CA GLN A 219 -55.64 37.75 14.82
C GLN A 219 -55.48 38.70 16.03
N LYS A 220 -56.01 38.32 17.19
CA LYS A 220 -55.86 39.12 18.42
C LYS A 220 -54.40 39.19 18.89
N LEU A 221 -53.64 38.12 18.70
CA LEU A 221 -52.24 38.06 19.12
C LEU A 221 -51.35 38.90 18.19
N ILE A 222 -51.51 38.81 16.88
CA ILE A 222 -50.65 39.52 15.92
C ILE A 222 -50.85 41.03 15.92
N GLU A 223 -52.01 41.52 16.40
CA GLU A 223 -52.29 42.94 16.57
C GLU A 223 -51.70 43.52 17.86
N ARG A 224 -51.42 42.69 18.86
CA ARG A 224 -51.04 43.13 20.22
C ARG A 224 -49.58 42.93 20.58
N TYR A 225 -48.89 42.02 19.91
CA TYR A 225 -47.54 41.60 20.28
C TYR A 225 -46.57 41.75 19.11
N ASP A 226 -45.29 41.93 19.42
CA ASP A 226 -44.22 41.90 18.43
C ASP A 226 -43.99 40.47 17.91
N CYS A 227 -43.14 40.32 16.89
CA CYS A 227 -42.94 39.03 16.26
C CYS A 227 -42.39 37.97 17.24
N GLY A 228 -41.44 38.34 18.11
CA GLY A 228 -40.83 37.41 19.06
C GLY A 228 -41.83 36.87 20.08
N ASP A 229 -42.63 37.76 20.68
CA ASP A 229 -43.67 37.41 21.64
C ASP A 229 -44.83 36.64 21.00
N TYR A 230 -45.21 36.99 19.77
CA TYR A 230 -46.19 36.24 19.00
C TYR A 230 -45.74 34.79 18.79
N LEU A 231 -44.52 34.59 18.30
CA LEU A 231 -43.97 33.25 18.04
C LEU A 231 -43.93 32.42 19.33
N LYS A 232 -43.57 33.03 20.46
CA LYS A 232 -43.56 32.36 21.77
C LYS A 232 -44.96 31.88 22.17
N LYS A 233 -45.99 32.71 21.98
CA LYS A 233 -47.38 32.33 22.27
C LYS A 233 -47.91 31.26 21.30
N ALA A 234 -47.57 31.36 20.02
CA ALA A 234 -47.92 30.35 19.03
C ALA A 234 -47.29 28.99 19.35
N GLU A 235 -46.00 28.96 19.75
CA GLU A 235 -45.31 27.75 20.21
C GLU A 235 -45.98 27.14 21.45
N MET A 236 -46.31 27.97 22.46
CA MET A 236 -47.01 27.51 23.65
C MET A 236 -48.36 26.88 23.31
N ARG A 237 -49.16 27.53 22.45
CA ARG A 237 -50.47 27.00 22.02
C ARG A 237 -50.34 25.69 21.27
N LEU A 238 -49.39 25.58 20.35
CA LEU A 238 -49.15 24.36 19.60
C LEU A 238 -48.80 23.19 20.53
N ASN A 239 -47.93 23.42 21.52
CA ASN A 239 -47.56 22.41 22.51
C ASN A 239 -48.74 22.02 23.41
N GLU A 240 -49.53 23.01 23.88
CA GLU A 240 -50.73 22.74 24.67
C GLU A 240 -51.75 21.90 23.89
N VAL A 241 -51.96 22.17 22.60
CA VAL A 241 -52.89 21.40 21.77
C VAL A 241 -52.39 19.98 21.55
N ILE A 242 -51.11 19.82 21.22
CA ILE A 242 -50.50 18.49 21.04
C ILE A 242 -50.66 17.65 22.31
N ASP A 243 -50.41 18.24 23.49
CA ASP A 243 -50.51 17.55 24.76
C ASP A 243 -51.98 17.30 25.15
N LYS A 244 -52.83 18.33 25.20
CA LYS A 244 -54.24 18.20 25.65
C LYS A 244 -55.08 17.28 24.78
N VAL A 245 -54.95 17.38 23.45
CA VAL A 245 -55.79 16.61 22.50
C VAL A 245 -55.45 15.12 22.51
N SER A 246 -54.19 14.76 22.75
CA SER A 246 -53.74 13.36 22.79
C SER A 246 -54.41 12.50 23.87
N HIS A 247 -54.98 13.12 24.91
CA HIS A 247 -55.53 12.42 26.06
C HIS A 247 -56.97 11.91 25.84
N PHE A 248 -57.73 12.49 24.90
CA PHE A 248 -59.16 12.19 24.75
C PHE A 248 -59.70 12.12 23.31
N LEU A 249 -58.94 12.54 22.29
CA LEU A 249 -59.32 12.38 20.88
C LEU A 249 -58.47 11.33 20.17
N ASP A 250 -58.94 10.85 19.03
CA ASP A 250 -58.22 9.88 18.20
C ASP A 250 -56.91 10.49 17.65
N PRO A 251 -55.79 9.73 17.56
CA PRO A 251 -54.53 10.22 17.00
C PRO A 251 -54.65 10.79 15.58
N SER A 252 -55.58 10.29 14.77
CA SER A 252 -55.82 10.84 13.42
C SER A 252 -56.42 12.25 13.49
N THR A 253 -57.34 12.49 14.42
CA THR A 253 -57.93 13.82 14.67
C THR A 253 -56.92 14.76 15.28
N GLN A 254 -56.06 14.28 16.19
CA GLN A 254 -54.97 15.08 16.75
C GLN A 254 -54.09 15.66 15.65
N LYS A 255 -53.65 14.84 14.69
CA LYS A 255 -52.84 15.32 13.56
C LYS A 255 -53.56 16.41 12.75
N LYS A 256 -54.85 16.22 12.48
CA LYS A 256 -55.66 17.19 11.71
C LYS A 256 -55.86 18.51 12.47
N ILE A 257 -56.08 18.46 13.78
CA ILE A 257 -56.19 19.68 14.62
C ILE A 257 -54.85 20.40 14.68
N THR A 258 -53.73 19.68 14.83
CA THR A 258 -52.39 20.28 14.79
C THR A 258 -52.16 21.04 13.48
N ILE A 259 -52.54 20.45 12.33
CA ILE A 259 -52.47 21.13 11.02
C ILE A 259 -53.33 22.40 11.00
N VAL A 260 -54.54 22.37 11.59
CA VAL A 260 -55.40 23.55 11.69
C VAL A 260 -54.73 24.66 12.51
N VAL A 261 -54.11 24.32 13.65
CA VAL A 261 -53.38 25.27 14.49
C VAL A 261 -52.16 25.83 13.75
N GLU A 262 -51.36 24.96 13.11
CA GLU A 262 -50.20 25.36 12.30
C GLU A 262 -50.62 26.31 11.18
N LYS A 263 -51.75 26.04 10.51
CA LYS A 263 -52.29 26.91 9.46
C LYS A 263 -52.75 28.28 10.00
N GLU A 264 -53.61 28.30 11.02
CA GLU A 264 -54.23 29.54 11.49
C GLU A 264 -53.31 30.40 12.35
N MET A 265 -52.34 29.80 13.06
CA MET A 265 -51.39 30.52 13.92
C MET A 265 -50.06 30.83 13.23
N ILE A 266 -49.64 30.07 12.22
CA ILE A 266 -48.33 30.24 11.56
C ILE A 266 -48.52 30.57 10.09
N GLU A 267 -49.08 29.64 9.29
CA GLU A 267 -49.13 29.74 7.82
C GLU A 267 -49.78 31.04 7.32
N ASN A 268 -50.97 31.37 7.84
CA ASN A 268 -51.73 32.56 7.43
C ASN A 268 -51.02 33.89 7.76
N HIS A 269 -50.07 33.87 8.70
CA HIS A 269 -49.38 35.07 9.20
C HIS A 269 -47.90 35.12 8.83
N MET A 270 -47.36 34.13 8.11
CA MET A 270 -45.92 33.99 7.85
C MET A 270 -45.26 35.24 7.26
N LEU A 271 -45.81 35.78 6.16
CA LEU A 271 -45.25 36.95 5.48
C LEU A 271 -45.28 38.18 6.38
N ARG A 272 -46.38 38.38 7.12
CA ARG A 272 -46.55 39.49 8.05
C ARG A 272 -45.56 39.41 9.21
N LEU A 273 -45.28 38.20 9.72
CA LEU A 273 -44.30 38.00 10.79
C LEU A 273 -42.87 38.21 10.31
N ILE A 274 -42.53 37.70 9.11
CA ILE A 274 -41.19 37.88 8.52
C ILE A 274 -40.89 39.37 8.29
N HIS A 275 -41.85 40.11 7.71
CA HIS A 275 -41.72 41.52 7.37
C HIS A 275 -42.28 42.46 8.44
N MET A 276 -42.48 41.98 9.68
CA MET A 276 -43.04 42.79 10.74
C MET A 276 -42.11 43.97 11.05
N GLU A 277 -42.68 45.17 11.06
CA GLU A 277 -41.91 46.39 11.32
C GLU A 277 -41.24 46.30 12.70
N ASN A 278 -39.95 46.67 12.75
CA ASN A 278 -39.13 46.74 13.97
C ASN A 278 -38.89 45.42 14.74
N SER A 279 -39.50 44.31 14.34
CA SER A 279 -39.39 43.04 15.06
C SER A 279 -39.32 41.79 14.18
N GLY A 280 -39.48 41.93 12.86
CA GLY A 280 -39.42 40.83 11.90
C GLY A 280 -38.03 40.23 11.72
N LEU A 281 -37.90 39.32 10.76
CA LEU A 281 -36.71 38.47 10.57
C LEU A 281 -35.41 39.27 10.43
N VAL A 282 -35.42 40.35 9.63
CA VAL A 282 -34.23 41.20 9.40
C VAL A 282 -33.77 41.87 10.70
N ASN A 283 -34.71 42.38 11.50
CA ASN A 283 -34.41 43.00 12.79
C ASN A 283 -33.89 41.97 13.80
N MET A 284 -34.47 40.77 13.83
CA MET A 284 -33.95 39.69 14.69
C MET A 284 -32.51 39.29 14.35
N ILE A 285 -32.13 39.33 13.07
CA ILE A 285 -30.76 39.07 12.60
C ILE A 285 -29.83 40.22 12.99
N GLY A 286 -30.26 41.47 12.79
CA GLY A 286 -29.50 42.67 13.14
C GLY A 286 -29.20 42.77 14.64
N ASP A 287 -30.23 42.52 15.46
CA ASP A 287 -30.18 42.64 16.92
C ASP A 287 -29.67 41.37 17.64
N ASP A 288 -29.16 40.38 16.89
CA ASP A 288 -28.61 39.14 17.46
C ASP A 288 -29.62 38.37 18.37
N LYS A 289 -30.91 38.38 18.02
CA LYS A 289 -32.00 37.68 18.77
C LYS A 289 -32.06 36.19 18.45
N TYR A 290 -30.97 35.45 18.72
CA TYR A 290 -30.82 34.04 18.36
C TYR A 290 -31.95 33.11 18.84
N LYS A 291 -32.48 33.33 20.06
CA LYS A 291 -33.57 32.49 20.61
C LYS A 291 -34.86 32.63 19.81
N ASP A 292 -35.15 33.82 19.29
CA ASP A 292 -36.36 34.09 18.53
C ASP A 292 -36.23 33.61 17.09
N LEU A 293 -35.02 33.71 16.51
CA LEU A 293 -34.69 33.10 15.21
C LEU A 293 -34.87 31.58 15.20
N ILE A 294 -34.39 30.89 16.25
CA ILE A 294 -34.59 29.44 16.42
C ILE A 294 -36.08 29.10 16.51
N ARG A 295 -36.85 29.90 17.26
CA ARG A 295 -38.30 29.70 17.39
C ARG A 295 -39.02 29.92 16.06
N MET A 296 -38.66 30.97 15.33
CA MET A 296 -39.19 31.25 14.00
C MET A 296 -38.92 30.07 13.05
N TYR A 297 -37.69 29.55 13.00
CA TYR A 297 -37.35 28.38 12.19
C TYR A 297 -38.17 27.13 12.57
N ASN A 298 -38.26 26.81 13.86
CA ASN A 298 -38.96 25.62 14.35
C ASN A 298 -40.46 25.66 14.09
N LEU A 299 -41.06 26.85 14.05
CA LEU A 299 -42.46 27.04 13.69
C LEU A 299 -42.66 27.01 12.18
N PHE A 300 -41.81 27.71 11.41
CA PHE A 300 -41.95 27.85 9.96
C PHE A 300 -41.60 26.56 9.20
N ARG A 301 -40.78 25.66 9.76
CA ARG A 301 -40.55 24.33 9.17
C ARG A 301 -41.77 23.42 9.17
N ARG A 302 -42.77 23.72 10.02
CA ARG A 302 -43.98 22.90 10.16
C ARG A 302 -45.03 23.19 9.09
N VAL A 303 -44.90 24.32 8.40
CA VAL A 303 -45.86 24.80 7.41
C VAL A 303 -45.26 24.80 6.00
N THR A 304 -46.11 24.57 5.01
CA THR A 304 -45.71 24.55 3.60
C THR A 304 -45.20 25.92 3.17
N GLY A 305 -44.00 25.96 2.60
CA GLY A 305 -43.38 27.19 2.11
C GLY A 305 -42.75 28.10 3.17
N GLY A 306 -42.84 27.78 4.47
CA GLY A 306 -42.30 28.64 5.52
C GLY A 306 -40.78 28.82 5.45
N LEU A 307 -40.03 27.73 5.26
CA LEU A 307 -38.56 27.80 5.14
C LEU A 307 -38.09 28.49 3.86
N SER A 308 -38.85 28.39 2.75
CA SER A 308 -38.51 29.12 1.53
C SER A 308 -38.62 30.62 1.71
N GLN A 309 -39.63 31.09 2.44
CA GLN A 309 -39.80 32.53 2.74
C GLN A 309 -38.66 33.05 3.62
N ILE A 310 -38.28 32.31 4.65
CA ILE A 310 -37.11 32.66 5.48
C ILE A 310 -35.83 32.69 4.63
N ARG A 311 -35.62 31.69 3.78
CA ARG A 311 -34.44 31.61 2.89
C ARG A 311 -34.38 32.81 1.95
N GLU A 312 -35.49 33.20 1.34
CA GLU A 312 -35.56 34.31 0.39
C GLU A 312 -35.16 35.63 1.05
N VAL A 313 -35.74 35.94 2.21
CA VAL A 313 -35.43 37.19 2.95
C VAL A 313 -34.01 37.18 3.50
N MET A 314 -33.54 36.05 4.05
CA MET A 314 -32.13 35.88 4.46
C MET A 314 -31.16 36.11 3.29
N THR A 315 -31.48 35.56 2.11
CA THR A 315 -30.67 35.73 0.90
C THR A 315 -30.59 37.18 0.49
N SER A 316 -31.72 37.89 0.48
CA SER A 316 -31.75 39.32 0.17
C SER A 316 -30.94 40.13 1.17
N TYR A 317 -31.13 39.88 2.47
CA TYR A 317 -30.40 40.58 3.53
C TYR A 317 -28.87 40.41 3.40
N ILE A 318 -28.42 39.16 3.23
CA ILE A 318 -26.99 38.85 3.05
C ILE A 318 -26.44 39.54 1.80
N ARG A 319 -27.20 39.57 0.70
CA ARG A 319 -26.80 40.22 -0.55
C ARG A 319 -26.69 41.74 -0.41
N ASP A 320 -27.68 42.36 0.21
CA ASP A 320 -27.72 43.82 0.35
C ASP A 320 -26.67 44.31 1.36
N TYR A 321 -26.47 43.58 2.46
CA TYR A 321 -25.38 43.84 3.41
C TYR A 321 -24.01 43.60 2.78
N GLY A 322 -23.85 42.51 2.02
CA GLY A 322 -22.63 42.20 1.26
C GLY A 322 -22.27 43.29 0.24
N LYS A 323 -23.26 43.87 -0.45
CA LYS A 323 -23.03 45.05 -1.33
C LYS A 323 -22.53 46.26 -0.53
N GLN A 324 -23.16 46.58 0.60
CA GLN A 324 -22.76 47.72 1.44
C GLN A 324 -21.34 47.58 2.01
N LEU A 325 -20.89 46.34 2.28
CA LEU A 325 -19.52 46.04 2.71
C LEU A 325 -18.46 46.37 1.65
N VAL A 326 -18.81 46.32 0.36
CA VAL A 326 -17.86 46.44 -0.76
C VAL A 326 -17.87 47.84 -1.39
N THR A 327 -18.98 48.58 -1.30
CA THR A 327 -19.16 49.87 -1.98
C THR A 327 -18.86 51.10 -1.12
N GLY A 328 -18.65 50.95 0.19
CA GLY A 328 -18.39 52.07 1.11
C GLY A 328 -16.99 52.70 0.95
N PRO A 329 -16.86 53.98 0.51
CA PRO A 329 -15.57 54.59 0.18
C PRO A 329 -14.60 54.75 1.37
N GLU A 330 -15.10 54.90 2.60
CA GLU A 330 -14.23 54.92 3.79
C GLU A 330 -13.75 53.53 4.23
N ARG A 331 -14.45 52.46 3.84
CA ARG A 331 -14.22 51.08 4.30
C ARG A 331 -13.19 50.31 3.46
N LEU A 332 -12.55 50.97 2.50
CA LEU A 332 -11.67 50.38 1.48
C LEU A 332 -10.19 50.81 1.60
N LYS A 333 -9.82 51.59 2.63
CA LYS A 333 -8.46 52.15 2.76
C LYS A 333 -7.39 51.15 3.21
N ASN A 334 -7.76 50.09 3.94
CA ASN A 334 -6.82 49.08 4.43
C ASN A 334 -7.27 47.66 4.01
N PRO A 335 -6.52 46.95 3.13
CA PRO A 335 -6.85 45.60 2.69
C PRO A 335 -6.96 44.58 3.84
N VAL A 336 -6.17 44.74 4.91
CA VAL A 336 -6.19 43.84 6.08
C VAL A 336 -7.46 44.04 6.90
N GLU A 337 -7.87 45.30 7.08
CA GLU A 337 -9.10 45.64 7.81
C GLU A 337 -10.36 45.18 7.05
N PHE A 338 -10.35 45.30 5.72
CA PHE A 338 -11.40 44.78 4.86
C PHE A 338 -11.56 43.26 4.99
N VAL A 339 -10.44 42.51 4.95
CA VAL A 339 -10.45 41.05 5.09
C VAL A 339 -10.87 40.62 6.49
N GLN A 340 -10.41 41.30 7.55
CA GLN A 340 -10.79 40.95 8.91
C GLN A 340 -12.29 41.15 9.14
N ARG A 341 -12.88 42.24 8.65
CA ARG A 341 -14.33 42.48 8.74
C ARG A 341 -15.13 41.45 7.95
N LEU A 342 -14.66 41.01 6.78
CA LEU A 342 -15.28 39.91 6.03
C LEU A 342 -15.26 38.58 6.81
N LEU A 343 -14.18 38.31 7.55
CA LEU A 343 -14.07 37.12 8.40
C LEU A 343 -14.99 37.20 9.61
N ASP A 344 -15.03 38.33 10.31
CA ASP A 344 -15.89 38.52 11.48
C ASP A 344 -17.38 38.39 11.10
N GLU A 345 -17.76 38.88 9.93
CA GLU A 345 -19.11 38.73 9.38
C GLU A 345 -19.38 37.30 8.91
N LYS A 346 -18.45 36.64 8.20
CA LYS A 346 -18.55 35.20 7.87
C LYS A 346 -18.85 34.39 9.13
N ASP A 347 -18.14 34.68 10.23
CA ASP A 347 -18.32 33.99 11.51
C ASP A 347 -19.69 34.30 12.15
N LYS A 348 -20.13 35.56 12.12
CA LYS A 348 -21.47 35.96 12.60
C LYS A 348 -22.58 35.22 11.85
N PHE A 349 -22.56 35.24 10.52
CA PHE A 349 -23.57 34.55 9.71
C PHE A 349 -23.46 33.03 9.84
N SER A 350 -22.26 32.47 9.93
CA SER A 350 -22.05 31.03 10.16
C SER A 350 -22.61 30.60 11.51
N ARG A 351 -22.52 31.42 12.56
CA ARG A 351 -23.16 31.15 13.86
C ARG A 351 -24.68 31.21 13.78
N ILE A 352 -25.25 32.24 13.16
CA ILE A 352 -26.71 32.38 12.96
C ILE A 352 -27.25 31.17 12.18
N ILE A 353 -26.55 30.83 11.10
CA ILE A 353 -26.86 29.69 10.25
C ILE A 353 -26.74 28.39 11.04
N ASN A 354 -25.62 28.10 11.69
CA ASN A 354 -25.45 26.81 12.38
C ASN A 354 -26.39 26.65 13.59
N LEU A 355 -26.75 27.74 14.28
CA LEU A 355 -27.66 27.72 15.41
C LEU A 355 -29.14 27.68 15.01
N ALA A 356 -29.53 28.33 13.90
CA ALA A 356 -30.93 28.44 13.48
C ALA A 356 -31.31 27.64 12.22
N PHE A 357 -30.35 27.27 11.37
CA PHE A 357 -30.56 26.67 10.05
C PHE A 357 -29.51 25.57 9.77
N SER A 358 -29.87 24.31 9.96
CA SER A 358 -28.96 23.15 9.91
C SER A 358 -28.15 22.95 8.60
N ASN A 359 -28.28 23.81 7.58
CA ASN A 359 -27.65 23.68 6.24
C ASN A 359 -27.29 25.04 5.55
N GLY A 360 -26.92 26.11 6.25
CA GLY A 360 -26.74 27.42 5.59
C GLY A 360 -25.34 27.77 5.05
N LEU A 361 -24.33 26.89 5.13
CA LEU A 361 -22.99 27.14 4.55
C LEU A 361 -23.04 27.47 3.04
N ASN A 362 -24.08 27.01 2.33
CA ASN A 362 -24.26 27.24 0.89
C ASN A 362 -24.78 28.66 0.55
N LEU A 363 -25.43 29.37 1.48
CA LEU A 363 -26.06 30.67 1.18
C LEU A 363 -25.06 31.84 1.13
N TRP A 364 -24.05 31.81 2.01
CA TRP A 364 -22.97 32.80 2.05
C TRP A 364 -22.04 32.66 0.85
N SER A 365 -21.65 31.43 0.52
CA SER A 365 -20.83 31.12 -0.65
C SER A 365 -21.53 31.55 -1.94
N GLU A 366 -22.81 31.17 -2.14
CA GLU A 366 -23.62 31.50 -3.33
C GLU A 366 -23.83 33.01 -3.58
N ASN A 367 -24.00 33.84 -2.54
CA ASN A 367 -24.49 35.22 -2.71
C ASN A 367 -23.51 36.34 -2.37
N VAL A 368 -22.51 36.10 -1.50
CA VAL A 368 -21.51 37.13 -1.15
C VAL A 368 -20.27 36.96 -2.01
N ILE A 369 -19.77 35.72 -2.17
CA ILE A 369 -18.44 35.50 -2.75
C ILE A 369 -18.46 35.22 -4.27
N TYR A 370 -19.56 34.71 -4.85
CA TYR A 370 -19.72 34.74 -6.32
C TYR A 370 -19.98 36.14 -6.90
N SER A 371 -20.05 37.19 -6.07
CA SER A 371 -19.92 38.56 -6.55
C SER A 371 -18.55 38.73 -7.21
N ASN A 372 -18.52 38.88 -8.54
CA ASN A 372 -17.30 39.09 -9.32
C ASN A 372 -16.38 40.14 -8.69
N GLN A 373 -16.94 41.19 -8.09
CA GLN A 373 -16.17 42.28 -7.47
C GLN A 373 -15.40 41.84 -6.21
N ILE A 374 -15.98 40.99 -5.35
CA ILE A 374 -15.29 40.51 -4.14
C ILE A 374 -14.21 39.51 -4.52
N ARG A 375 -14.52 38.60 -5.44
CA ARG A 375 -13.59 37.59 -5.96
C ARG A 375 -12.38 38.23 -6.63
N THR A 376 -12.58 39.12 -7.61
CA THR A 376 -11.47 39.80 -8.29
C THR A 376 -10.62 40.60 -7.31
N ARG A 377 -11.23 41.25 -6.30
CA ARG A 377 -10.47 42.03 -5.31
C ARG A 377 -9.68 41.15 -4.35
N LEU A 378 -10.24 40.01 -3.91
CA LEU A 378 -9.52 39.03 -3.09
C LEU A 378 -8.34 38.41 -3.86
N SER A 379 -8.56 38.00 -5.12
CA SER A 379 -7.51 37.45 -5.98
C SER A 379 -6.39 38.48 -6.21
N ASN A 380 -6.71 39.74 -6.52
CA ASN A 380 -5.72 40.80 -6.70
C ASN A 380 -4.95 41.13 -5.40
N THR A 381 -5.62 41.12 -4.25
CA THR A 381 -4.97 41.40 -2.95
C THR A 381 -4.03 40.26 -2.56
N LEU A 382 -4.47 39.00 -2.73
CA LEU A 382 -3.61 37.82 -2.55
C LEU A 382 -2.40 37.87 -3.48
N TRP A 383 -2.63 38.22 -4.76
CA TRP A 383 -1.59 38.38 -5.75
C TRP A 383 -0.53 39.40 -5.32
N GLU A 384 -0.96 40.60 -4.91
CA GLU A 384 -0.04 41.63 -4.42
C GLU A 384 0.76 41.19 -3.18
N LEU A 385 0.11 40.54 -2.21
CA LEU A 385 0.78 40.05 -1.00
C LEU A 385 1.80 38.95 -1.30
N VAL A 386 1.50 38.06 -2.24
CA VAL A 386 2.43 37.00 -2.67
C VAL A 386 3.60 37.57 -3.44
N CYS A 387 3.37 38.49 -4.38
CA CYS A 387 4.44 39.15 -5.14
C CYS A 387 5.45 39.84 -4.20
N LYS A 388 4.94 40.58 -3.20
CA LYS A 388 5.78 41.23 -2.18
C LYS A 388 6.55 40.22 -1.34
N TYR A 389 5.94 39.09 -0.98
CA TYR A 389 6.61 38.03 -0.22
C TYR A 389 7.77 37.40 -1.02
N TYR A 390 7.59 37.11 -2.30
CA TYR A 390 8.66 36.57 -3.15
C TYR A 390 9.74 37.61 -3.50
N ALA A 391 9.40 38.90 -3.49
CA ALA A 391 10.38 39.99 -3.59
C ALA A 391 11.22 40.18 -2.31
N GLY A 392 10.92 39.42 -1.24
CA GLY A 392 11.62 39.51 0.05
C GLY A 392 11.12 40.62 0.97
N GLU A 393 9.96 41.23 0.67
CA GLU A 393 9.35 42.25 1.52
C GLU A 393 8.65 41.63 2.75
N VAL A 394 8.56 42.40 3.84
CA VAL A 394 7.85 41.96 5.06
C VAL A 394 6.34 42.00 4.81
N VAL A 395 5.73 40.82 4.65
CA VAL A 395 4.29 40.66 4.44
C VAL A 395 3.65 39.99 5.65
N ASN A 396 2.41 40.36 6.00
CA ASN A 396 1.66 39.69 7.05
C ASN A 396 1.16 38.32 6.57
N ILE A 397 1.97 37.29 6.78
CA ILE A 397 1.74 35.91 6.31
C ILE A 397 0.45 35.30 6.90
N LYS A 398 0.02 35.76 8.09
CA LYS A 398 -1.25 35.32 8.70
C LYS A 398 -2.45 35.70 7.84
N VAL A 399 -2.38 36.82 7.13
CA VAL A 399 -3.44 37.26 6.21
C VAL A 399 -3.51 36.34 5.00
N ILE A 400 -2.36 35.99 4.40
CA ILE A 400 -2.31 35.03 3.27
C ILE A 400 -2.93 33.70 3.67
N ARG A 401 -2.52 33.15 4.83
CA ARG A 401 -3.06 31.87 5.35
C ARG A 401 -4.57 31.92 5.64
N ASN A 402 -5.04 33.03 6.20
CA ASN A 402 -6.47 33.18 6.48
C ASN A 402 -7.30 33.26 5.18
N ILE A 403 -6.78 33.93 4.15
CA ILE A 403 -7.46 34.00 2.86
C ILE A 403 -7.40 32.65 2.13
N THR A 404 -6.28 31.94 2.13
CA THR A 404 -6.19 30.60 1.51
C THR A 404 -7.06 29.57 2.20
N ASN A 405 -7.10 29.55 3.54
CA ASN A 405 -8.02 28.70 4.30
C ASN A 405 -9.48 29.05 3.99
N MET A 406 -9.81 30.34 3.89
CA MET A 406 -11.14 30.77 3.46
C MET A 406 -11.46 30.25 2.06
N LEU A 407 -10.55 30.37 1.08
CA LEU A 407 -10.75 29.84 -0.28
C LEU A 407 -10.92 28.31 -0.32
N MET A 408 -10.21 27.57 0.53
CA MET A 408 -10.36 26.12 0.67
C MET A 408 -11.71 25.74 1.29
N ASP A 409 -12.14 26.44 2.36
CA ASP A 409 -13.47 26.25 2.98
C ASP A 409 -14.61 26.50 1.98
N LEU A 410 -14.38 27.38 0.99
CA LEU A 410 -15.35 27.74 -0.05
C LEU A 410 -15.43 26.72 -1.18
N GLY A 411 -14.46 25.81 -1.28
CA GLY A 411 -14.43 24.75 -2.27
C GLY A 411 -13.03 24.57 -2.87
N PRO A 412 -12.51 23.33 -2.98
CA PRO A 412 -11.20 23.08 -3.56
C PRO A 412 -11.03 23.63 -4.98
N SER A 413 -12.09 23.65 -5.79
CA SER A 413 -12.06 24.20 -7.16
C SER A 413 -11.86 25.72 -7.19
N VAL A 414 -12.41 26.45 -6.24
CA VAL A 414 -12.27 27.92 -6.14
C VAL A 414 -10.83 28.26 -5.77
N TYR A 415 -10.29 27.57 -4.76
CA TYR A 415 -8.88 27.71 -4.38
C TYR A 415 -7.94 27.42 -5.57
N VAL A 416 -8.17 26.33 -6.30
CA VAL A 416 -7.33 25.95 -7.44
C VAL A 416 -7.36 27.01 -8.55
N GLN A 417 -8.56 27.48 -8.95
CA GLN A 417 -8.72 28.37 -10.09
C GLN A 417 -8.29 29.81 -9.79
N GLU A 418 -8.69 30.34 -8.63
CA GLU A 418 -8.51 31.76 -8.31
C GLU A 418 -7.18 32.06 -7.64
N PHE A 419 -6.56 31.07 -7.00
CA PHE A 419 -5.30 31.23 -6.29
C PHE A 419 -4.20 30.30 -6.81
N GLU A 420 -4.37 28.98 -6.73
CA GLU A 420 -3.27 28.03 -6.94
C GLU A 420 -2.68 28.08 -8.36
N ASN A 421 -3.51 28.14 -9.40
CA ASN A 421 -3.05 28.16 -10.79
C ASN A 421 -2.26 29.43 -11.14
N PRO A 422 -2.78 30.66 -10.91
CA PRO A 422 -1.99 31.88 -11.07
C PRO A 422 -0.74 31.88 -10.19
N PHE A 423 -0.86 31.41 -8.95
CA PHE A 423 0.25 31.34 -8.02
C PHE A 423 1.38 30.46 -8.54
N LEU A 424 1.11 29.30 -9.14
CA LEU A 424 2.16 28.39 -9.63
C LEU A 424 2.94 28.93 -10.84
N GLN A 425 2.38 29.88 -11.60
CA GLN A 425 3.07 30.49 -12.75
C GLN A 425 4.20 31.44 -12.31
N LEU A 426 4.03 32.14 -11.20
CA LEU A 426 4.98 33.17 -10.74
C LEU A 426 6.32 32.58 -10.23
N PRO A 427 6.37 31.55 -9.38
CA PRO A 427 7.59 30.84 -9.04
C PRO A 427 8.28 30.24 -10.26
N ALA A 428 7.52 29.75 -11.26
CA ALA A 428 8.11 29.17 -12.46
C ALA A 428 8.97 30.18 -13.22
N GLU A 429 8.46 31.40 -13.44
CA GLU A 429 9.21 32.47 -14.11
C GLU A 429 10.41 32.94 -13.28
N PHE A 430 10.23 33.08 -11.96
CA PHE A 430 11.30 33.48 -11.05
C PHE A 430 12.46 32.47 -11.06
N TYR A 431 12.17 31.18 -10.82
CA TYR A 431 13.20 30.14 -10.79
C TYR A 431 13.81 29.89 -12.17
N ARG A 432 13.07 30.06 -13.26
CA ARG A 432 13.64 30.02 -14.61
C ARG A 432 14.69 31.12 -14.81
N ALA A 433 14.37 32.36 -14.45
CA ALA A 433 15.28 33.48 -14.59
C ALA A 433 16.51 33.34 -13.66
N GLU A 434 16.31 32.86 -12.44
CA GLU A 434 17.39 32.63 -11.48
C GLU A 434 18.30 31.47 -11.90
N SER A 435 17.71 30.35 -12.33
CA SER A 435 18.42 29.19 -12.87
C SER A 435 19.31 29.57 -14.05
N GLN A 436 18.78 30.34 -15.01
CA GLN A 436 19.54 30.82 -16.17
C GLN A 436 20.74 31.67 -15.74
N LYS A 437 20.55 32.58 -14.78
CA LYS A 437 21.66 33.37 -14.22
C LYS A 437 22.72 32.48 -13.57
N PHE A 438 22.32 31.48 -12.79
CA PHE A 438 23.28 30.57 -12.14
C PHE A 438 24.09 29.77 -13.16
N ILE A 439 23.47 29.31 -14.25
CA ILE A 439 24.16 28.60 -15.33
C ILE A 439 25.21 29.48 -16.02
N GLU A 440 24.98 30.79 -16.11
CA GLU A 440 25.90 31.72 -16.76
C GLU A 440 27.10 32.11 -15.87
N CYS A 441 26.95 32.06 -14.54
CA CYS A 441 27.95 32.59 -13.61
C CYS A 441 28.57 31.57 -12.63
N CYS A 442 28.05 30.34 -12.55
CA CYS A 442 28.53 29.33 -11.62
C CYS A 442 29.17 28.15 -12.35
N ASP A 443 30.10 27.47 -11.68
CA ASP A 443 30.45 26.11 -12.07
C ASP A 443 29.33 25.13 -11.67
N CYS A 444 29.40 23.88 -12.13
CA CYS A 444 28.34 22.90 -11.87
C CYS A 444 28.15 22.62 -10.36
N GLY A 445 29.23 22.56 -9.57
CA GLY A 445 29.14 22.29 -8.13
C GLY A 445 28.42 23.40 -7.38
N ASP A 446 28.80 24.65 -7.65
CA ASP A 446 28.16 25.85 -7.08
C ASP A 446 26.71 25.99 -7.52
N TYR A 447 26.41 25.66 -8.78
CA TYR A 447 25.03 25.61 -9.27
C TYR A 447 24.20 24.62 -8.46
N LEU A 448 24.66 23.37 -8.31
CA LEU A 448 23.94 22.32 -7.60
C LEU A 448 23.71 22.70 -6.14
N LYS A 449 24.70 23.31 -5.49
CA LYS A 449 24.58 23.81 -4.12
C LYS A 449 23.52 24.90 -4.00
N LYS A 450 23.50 25.87 -4.92
CA LYS A 450 22.46 26.92 -4.93
C LYS A 450 21.07 26.35 -5.24
N ALA A 451 20.96 25.39 -6.16
CA ALA A 451 19.72 24.72 -6.47
C ALA A 451 19.17 23.92 -5.26
N GLU A 452 20.04 23.20 -4.56
CA GLU A 452 19.71 22.50 -3.31
C GLU A 452 19.25 23.47 -2.22
N MET A 453 19.95 24.59 -2.03
CA MET A 453 19.55 25.63 -1.08
C MET A 453 18.17 26.19 -1.39
N ARG A 454 17.88 26.52 -2.66
CA ARG A 454 16.56 27.02 -3.08
C ARG A 454 15.47 26.00 -2.87
N LEU A 455 15.73 24.73 -3.17
CA LEU A 455 14.78 23.65 -2.96
C LEU A 455 14.44 23.47 -1.47
N ASN A 456 15.44 23.48 -0.60
CA ASN A 456 15.23 23.38 0.85
C ASN A 456 14.51 24.61 1.40
N GLU A 457 14.90 25.81 0.97
CA GLU A 457 14.21 27.06 1.32
C GLU A 457 12.73 27.03 0.91
N VAL A 458 12.41 26.48 -0.25
CA VAL A 458 11.02 26.30 -0.70
C VAL A 458 10.31 25.27 0.15
N ILE A 459 10.91 24.12 0.45
CA ILE A 459 10.29 23.09 1.30
C ILE A 459 10.00 23.66 2.71
N ASP A 460 10.94 24.39 3.30
CA ASP A 460 10.81 24.99 4.63
C ASP A 460 9.81 26.15 4.65
N ARG A 461 9.88 27.04 3.67
CA ARG A 461 8.90 28.14 3.55
C ARG A 461 7.51 27.60 3.30
N VAL A 462 7.37 26.61 2.43
CA VAL A 462 6.05 26.20 1.98
C VAL A 462 5.32 25.32 3.00
N SER A 463 6.07 24.51 3.76
CA SER A 463 5.52 23.59 4.78
C SER A 463 4.78 24.27 5.93
N HIS A 464 5.04 25.57 6.20
CA HIS A 464 4.43 26.30 7.31
C HIS A 464 3.19 27.12 6.91
N PHE A 465 2.96 27.33 5.61
CA PHE A 465 2.02 28.36 5.13
C PHE A 465 0.95 27.86 4.15
N TRP A 466 1.25 26.82 3.35
CA TRP A 466 0.36 26.40 2.25
C TRP A 466 -0.23 25.01 2.48
N ASP A 467 -1.31 24.72 1.74
CA ASP A 467 -1.89 23.39 1.72
C ASP A 467 -0.87 22.36 1.16
N PRO A 468 -0.81 21.14 1.71
CA PRO A 468 0.11 20.10 1.24
C PRO A 468 0.00 19.79 -0.26
N SER A 469 -1.17 19.99 -0.88
CA SER A 469 -1.35 19.80 -2.33
C SER A 469 -0.61 20.86 -3.15
N THR A 470 -0.71 22.13 -2.75
CA THR A 470 0.03 23.24 -3.37
C THR A 470 1.53 23.11 -3.13
N GLN A 471 1.92 22.62 -1.95
CA GLN A 471 3.33 22.38 -1.64
C GLN A 471 3.99 21.43 -2.64
N LYS A 472 3.34 20.31 -2.93
CA LYS A 472 3.84 19.34 -3.92
C LYS A 472 3.99 19.98 -5.30
N LYS A 473 2.99 20.77 -5.73
CA LYS A 473 3.00 21.42 -7.04
C LYS A 473 4.10 22.47 -7.17
N ILE A 474 4.35 23.29 -6.14
CA ILE A 474 5.46 24.25 -6.15
C ILE A 474 6.79 23.51 -6.22
N THR A 475 6.97 22.46 -5.42
CA THR A 475 8.21 21.69 -5.40
C THR A 475 8.51 21.12 -6.80
N ILE A 476 7.50 20.60 -7.51
CA ILE A 476 7.63 20.14 -8.90
C ILE A 476 8.03 21.28 -9.85
N VAL A 477 7.50 22.50 -9.67
CA VAL A 477 7.90 23.66 -10.48
C VAL A 477 9.38 24.00 -10.27
N VAL A 478 9.87 23.98 -9.03
CA VAL A 478 11.29 24.25 -8.72
C VAL A 478 12.18 23.13 -9.24
N GLU A 479 11.79 21.87 -9.05
CA GLU A 479 12.48 20.71 -9.62
C GLU A 479 12.62 20.83 -11.14
N LYS A 480 11.54 21.23 -11.82
CA LYS A 480 11.53 21.37 -13.27
C LYS A 480 12.44 22.50 -13.74
N GLU A 481 12.27 23.71 -13.21
CA GLU A 481 12.99 24.89 -13.70
C GLU A 481 14.46 24.91 -13.25
N MET A 482 14.80 24.38 -12.07
CA MET A 482 16.18 24.37 -11.56
C MET A 482 16.96 23.08 -11.88
N ILE A 483 16.30 21.96 -12.22
CA ILE A 483 16.98 20.67 -12.41
C ILE A 483 16.63 20.08 -13.79
N GLU A 484 15.35 19.81 -14.05
CA GLU A 484 14.91 19.09 -15.26
C GLU A 484 15.29 19.81 -16.55
N ASN A 485 15.08 21.13 -16.63
CA ASN A 485 15.38 21.90 -17.85
C ASN A 485 16.87 21.99 -18.18
N HIS A 486 17.75 21.70 -17.22
CA HIS A 486 19.19 21.93 -17.33
C HIS A 486 20.05 20.69 -17.11
N MET A 487 19.44 19.53 -16.87
CA MET A 487 20.15 18.30 -16.49
C MET A 487 21.29 17.92 -17.45
N ILE A 488 21.05 17.90 -18.75
CA ILE A 488 22.06 17.51 -19.76
C ILE A 488 23.19 18.53 -19.78
N ARG A 489 22.85 19.82 -19.71
CA ARG A 489 23.82 20.92 -19.71
C ARG A 489 24.73 20.89 -18.47
N LEU A 490 24.17 20.54 -17.31
CA LEU A 490 24.94 20.41 -16.06
C LEU A 490 25.85 19.17 -16.08
N ILE A 491 25.32 18.03 -16.56
CA ILE A 491 26.12 16.79 -16.68
C ILE A 491 27.30 16.99 -17.62
N LEU A 492 27.08 17.64 -18.76
CA LEU A 492 28.07 17.85 -19.83
C LEU A 492 28.76 19.22 -19.72
N MET A 493 28.66 19.92 -18.59
CA MET A 493 29.22 21.25 -18.43
C MET A 493 30.75 21.22 -18.59
N GLU A 494 31.29 22.08 -19.44
CA GLU A 494 32.72 22.15 -19.69
C GLU A 494 33.49 22.44 -18.38
N ASN A 495 34.56 21.68 -18.14
CA ASN A 495 35.50 21.83 -17.02
C ASN A 495 34.92 21.65 -15.60
N SER A 496 33.63 21.43 -15.43
CA SER A 496 33.01 21.28 -14.10
C SER A 496 31.89 20.25 -14.02
N GLY A 497 31.45 19.67 -15.15
CA GLY A 497 30.40 18.66 -15.21
C GLY A 497 30.77 17.32 -14.60
N LEU A 498 29.92 16.31 -14.81
CA LEU A 498 29.99 15.01 -14.13
C LEU A 498 31.35 14.31 -14.29
N VAL A 499 31.92 14.32 -15.51
CA VAL A 499 33.22 13.69 -15.78
C VAL A 499 34.35 14.38 -15.01
N ASN A 500 34.35 15.70 -14.95
CA ASN A 500 35.33 16.47 -14.17
C ASN A 500 35.19 16.21 -12.68
N MET A 501 33.96 16.16 -12.15
CA MET A 501 33.72 15.82 -10.73
C MET A 501 34.24 14.42 -10.37
N ILE A 502 34.12 13.45 -11.28
CA ILE A 502 34.68 12.10 -11.12
C ILE A 502 36.21 12.14 -11.19
N GLY A 503 36.78 12.91 -12.11
CA GLY A 503 38.22 13.09 -12.26
C GLY A 503 38.86 13.67 -10.99
N ASP A 504 38.27 14.75 -10.47
CA ASP A 504 38.77 15.55 -9.34
C ASP A 504 38.33 15.01 -7.96
N ASP A 505 37.71 13.83 -7.89
CA ASP A 505 37.26 13.20 -6.65
C ASP A 505 36.30 14.09 -5.80
N LYS A 506 35.44 14.88 -6.44
CA LYS A 506 34.46 15.77 -5.79
C LYS A 506 33.22 15.01 -5.28
N TYR A 507 33.41 14.13 -4.30
CA TYR A 507 32.36 13.22 -3.79
C TYR A 507 31.10 13.93 -3.27
N GLU A 508 31.24 15.09 -2.62
CA GLU A 508 30.08 15.84 -2.14
C GLU A 508 29.22 16.39 -3.28
N ASP A 509 29.85 16.94 -4.32
CA ASP A 509 29.13 17.49 -5.48
C ASP A 509 28.48 16.37 -6.30
N LEU A 510 29.12 15.21 -6.40
CA LEU A 510 28.52 13.99 -6.97
C LEU A 510 27.29 13.55 -6.16
N SER A 511 27.35 13.64 -4.82
CA SER A 511 26.20 13.31 -3.97
C SER A 511 25.05 14.30 -4.16
N ARG A 512 25.36 15.61 -4.23
CA ARG A 512 24.36 16.66 -4.55
C ARG A 512 23.73 16.41 -5.92
N MET A 513 24.54 16.11 -6.93
CA MET A 513 24.05 15.79 -8.28
C MET A 513 23.10 14.58 -8.25
N TYR A 514 23.48 13.49 -7.59
CA TYR A 514 22.62 12.31 -7.44
C TYR A 514 21.30 12.63 -6.72
N ASN A 515 21.37 13.36 -5.60
CA ASN A 515 20.21 13.70 -4.77
C ASN A 515 19.25 14.67 -5.46
N LEU A 516 19.73 15.57 -6.30
CA LEU A 516 18.88 16.46 -7.10
C LEU A 516 18.29 15.71 -8.29
N PHE A 517 19.09 14.92 -9.01
CA PHE A 517 18.66 14.26 -10.25
C PHE A 517 17.73 13.08 -10.02
N ARG A 518 17.75 12.44 -8.83
CA ARG A 518 16.73 11.43 -8.46
C ARG A 518 15.32 12.00 -8.31
N ARG A 519 15.18 13.33 -8.17
CA ARG A 519 13.89 14.00 -7.94
C ARG A 519 13.14 14.28 -9.24
N VAL A 520 13.85 14.24 -10.38
CA VAL A 520 13.29 14.49 -11.71
C VAL A 520 13.24 13.21 -12.54
N THR A 521 12.24 13.12 -13.41
CA THR A 521 12.09 11.97 -14.32
C THR A 521 13.27 11.88 -15.27
N GLY A 522 13.90 10.71 -15.36
CA GLY A 522 15.02 10.47 -16.26
C GLY A 522 16.38 11.02 -15.81
N GLY A 523 16.48 11.71 -14.67
CA GLY A 523 17.74 12.30 -14.22
C GLY A 523 18.84 11.27 -13.95
N LEU A 524 18.54 10.22 -13.19
CA LEU A 524 19.51 9.15 -12.90
C LEU A 524 19.92 8.36 -14.15
N SER A 525 19.04 8.19 -15.14
CA SER A 525 19.42 7.52 -16.38
C SER A 525 20.49 8.28 -17.16
N GLN A 526 20.41 9.62 -17.18
CA GLN A 526 21.41 10.45 -17.86
C GLN A 526 22.79 10.34 -17.18
N ILE A 527 22.83 10.37 -15.84
CA ILE A 527 24.09 10.17 -15.08
C ILE A 527 24.67 8.77 -15.38
N ARG A 528 23.83 7.72 -15.34
CA ARG A 528 24.27 6.34 -15.62
C ARG A 528 24.87 6.18 -17.01
N GLU A 529 24.25 6.78 -18.02
CA GLU A 529 24.72 6.71 -19.41
C GLU A 529 26.11 7.35 -19.56
N VAL A 530 26.30 8.55 -19.01
CA VAL A 530 27.58 9.26 -19.09
C VAL A 530 28.68 8.56 -18.29
N ILE A 531 28.38 8.03 -17.09
CA ILE A 531 29.36 7.25 -16.31
C ILE A 531 29.75 5.96 -17.04
N THR A 532 28.78 5.25 -17.61
CA THR A 532 29.04 4.02 -18.38
C THR A 532 29.89 4.32 -19.61
N SER A 533 29.63 5.42 -20.32
CA SER A 533 30.46 5.86 -21.45
C SER A 533 31.87 6.20 -20.98
N TYR A 534 32.01 7.00 -19.92
CA TYR A 534 33.30 7.41 -19.38
C TYR A 534 34.17 6.22 -18.97
N ILE A 535 33.60 5.26 -18.23
CA ILE A 535 34.29 4.02 -17.83
C ILE A 535 34.75 3.26 -19.07
N ARG A 536 33.89 3.10 -20.08
CA ARG A 536 34.23 2.36 -21.31
C ARG A 536 35.30 3.07 -22.14
N ASP A 537 35.22 4.38 -22.30
CA ASP A 537 36.15 5.15 -23.13
C ASP A 537 37.53 5.27 -22.48
N TYR A 538 37.59 5.55 -21.18
CA TYR A 538 38.84 5.53 -20.42
C TYR A 538 39.49 4.14 -20.45
N SER A 539 38.69 3.09 -20.33
CA SER A 539 39.21 1.73 -20.30
C SER A 539 39.63 1.20 -21.67
N LYS A 540 39.01 1.66 -22.77
CA LYS A 540 39.53 1.42 -24.12
C LYS A 540 40.96 1.96 -24.23
N GLN A 541 41.22 3.19 -23.75
CA GLN A 541 42.57 3.75 -23.76
C GLN A 541 43.55 2.93 -22.90
N LEU A 542 43.08 2.38 -21.78
CA LEU A 542 43.91 1.54 -20.90
C LEU A 542 44.28 0.19 -21.55
N VAL A 543 43.40 -0.36 -22.38
CA VAL A 543 43.57 -1.68 -23.03
C VAL A 543 44.26 -1.58 -24.39
N THR A 544 44.17 -0.45 -25.10
CA THR A 544 44.78 -0.29 -26.43
C THR A 544 46.18 0.33 -26.41
N ASP A 545 46.61 0.92 -25.30
CA ASP A 545 47.94 1.54 -25.18
C ASP A 545 49.06 0.46 -25.08
N PRO A 546 49.92 0.32 -26.10
CA PRO A 546 50.96 -0.71 -26.13
C PRO A 546 51.98 -0.59 -24.99
N GLU A 547 52.26 0.63 -24.50
CA GLU A 547 53.20 0.84 -23.40
C GLU A 547 52.62 0.32 -22.07
N ARG A 548 51.30 0.45 -21.88
CA ARG A 548 50.61 0.00 -20.66
C ARG A 548 50.44 -1.52 -20.58
N LEU A 549 50.48 -2.20 -21.73
CA LEU A 549 50.42 -3.66 -21.82
C LEU A 549 51.77 -4.36 -21.55
N LYS A 550 52.88 -3.61 -21.46
CA LYS A 550 54.21 -4.19 -21.20
C LYS A 550 54.33 -4.84 -19.82
N ASN A 551 53.57 -4.36 -18.83
CA ASN A 551 53.63 -4.86 -17.46
C ASN A 551 52.27 -5.46 -17.02
N PRO A 552 52.10 -6.80 -17.10
CA PRO A 552 50.86 -7.48 -16.74
C PRO A 552 50.38 -7.21 -15.31
N VAL A 553 51.31 -7.07 -14.36
CA VAL A 553 50.97 -6.87 -12.94
C VAL A 553 50.41 -5.47 -12.73
N GLU A 554 51.04 -4.47 -13.33
CA GLU A 554 50.61 -3.09 -13.26
C GLU A 554 49.27 -2.86 -13.97
N PHE A 555 49.05 -3.52 -15.10
CA PHE A 555 47.77 -3.51 -15.81
C PHE A 555 46.60 -3.95 -14.91
N VAL A 556 46.73 -5.13 -14.27
CA VAL A 556 45.69 -5.65 -13.37
C VAL A 556 45.51 -4.76 -12.14
N GLN A 557 46.60 -4.22 -11.59
CA GLN A 557 46.53 -3.29 -10.46
C GLN A 557 45.70 -2.04 -10.81
N ARG A 558 45.97 -1.40 -11.96
CA ARG A 558 45.22 -0.22 -12.42
C ARG A 558 43.73 -0.51 -12.59
N LEU A 559 43.37 -1.68 -13.14
CA LEU A 559 41.96 -2.08 -13.25
C LEU A 559 41.28 -2.23 -11.87
N LEU A 560 41.98 -2.77 -10.89
CA LEU A 560 41.46 -2.88 -9.52
C LEU A 560 41.30 -1.51 -8.86
N ASP A 561 42.27 -0.61 -9.07
CA ASP A 561 42.23 0.74 -8.50
C ASP A 561 41.07 1.57 -9.08
N GLU A 562 40.82 1.46 -10.39
CA GLU A 562 39.66 2.06 -11.05
C GLU A 562 38.34 1.49 -10.51
N LYS A 563 38.26 0.16 -10.38
CA LYS A 563 37.08 -0.50 -9.80
C LYS A 563 36.81 0.00 -8.39
N ASP A 564 37.85 0.16 -7.57
CA ASP A 564 37.73 0.67 -6.21
C ASP A 564 37.35 2.15 -6.19
N LYS A 565 37.81 2.98 -7.14
CA LYS A 565 37.39 4.37 -7.30
C LYS A 565 35.88 4.48 -7.58
N PHE A 566 35.39 3.79 -8.61
CA PHE A 566 33.95 3.83 -8.93
C PHE A 566 33.08 3.17 -7.86
N SER A 567 33.55 2.10 -7.22
CA SER A 567 32.84 1.48 -6.09
C SER A 567 32.72 2.47 -4.92
N ARG A 568 33.77 3.25 -4.63
CA ARG A 568 33.72 4.32 -3.63
C ARG A 568 32.73 5.42 -3.99
N ILE A 569 32.70 5.88 -5.25
CA ILE A 569 31.73 6.87 -5.72
C ILE A 569 30.29 6.35 -5.50
N ILE A 570 30.00 5.11 -5.90
CA ILE A 570 28.66 4.54 -5.74
C ILE A 570 28.26 4.44 -4.27
N ASN A 571 29.19 4.02 -3.41
CA ASN A 571 28.95 3.85 -1.97
C ASN A 571 28.77 5.19 -1.24
N LEU A 572 29.64 6.17 -1.52
CA LEU A 572 29.68 7.44 -0.79
C LEU A 572 28.73 8.49 -1.37
N ALA A 573 28.67 8.62 -2.70
CA ALA A 573 27.90 9.67 -3.36
C ALA A 573 26.50 9.21 -3.80
N PHE A 574 26.38 7.97 -4.32
CA PHE A 574 25.14 7.49 -4.96
C PHE A 574 24.33 6.53 -4.09
N SER A 575 24.46 6.63 -2.76
CA SER A 575 23.62 5.87 -1.81
C SER A 575 23.60 4.36 -2.05
N ASN A 576 24.70 3.77 -2.56
CA ASN A 576 24.80 2.35 -2.87
C ASN A 576 23.75 1.85 -3.89
N ASP A 577 23.44 2.67 -4.90
CA ASP A 577 22.42 2.39 -5.91
C ASP A 577 22.75 1.13 -6.75
N LYS A 578 21.84 0.15 -6.72
CA LYS A 578 22.01 -1.16 -7.37
C LYS A 578 22.08 -1.08 -8.89
N LEU A 579 21.43 -0.07 -9.51
CA LEU A 579 21.47 0.09 -10.97
C LEU A 579 22.85 0.59 -11.41
N PHE A 580 23.45 1.52 -10.66
CA PHE A 580 24.83 1.96 -10.91
C PHE A 580 25.83 0.83 -10.67
N GLN A 581 25.63 0.00 -9.65
CA GLN A 581 26.48 -1.19 -9.45
C GLN A 581 26.39 -2.16 -10.63
N LYS A 582 25.18 -2.43 -11.13
CA LYS A 582 24.97 -3.29 -12.29
C LYS A 582 25.68 -2.74 -13.52
N ASP A 583 25.56 -1.45 -13.79
CA ASP A 583 26.21 -0.82 -14.95
C ASP A 583 27.74 -0.84 -14.82
N LEU A 584 28.26 -0.59 -13.62
CA LEU A 584 29.69 -0.73 -13.31
C LEU A 584 30.18 -2.15 -13.62
N TYR A 585 29.48 -3.18 -13.11
CA TYR A 585 29.85 -4.58 -13.34
C TYR A 585 29.79 -4.95 -14.82
N SER A 586 28.75 -4.52 -15.54
CA SER A 586 28.65 -4.74 -16.99
C SER A 586 29.76 -4.04 -17.77
N SER A 587 30.23 -2.89 -17.29
CA SER A 587 31.35 -2.16 -17.90
C SER A 587 32.66 -2.90 -17.66
N PHE A 588 32.92 -3.36 -16.43
CA PHE A 588 34.12 -4.15 -16.11
C PHE A 588 34.14 -5.51 -16.84
N GLU A 589 33.00 -6.16 -17.02
CA GLU A 589 32.87 -7.35 -17.85
C GLU A 589 33.20 -7.08 -19.31
N PHE A 590 32.74 -5.97 -19.87
CA PHE A 590 33.12 -5.57 -21.23
C PHE A 590 34.62 -5.28 -21.34
N ILE A 591 35.20 -4.59 -20.37
CA ILE A 591 36.60 -4.15 -20.40
C ILE A 591 37.57 -5.32 -20.27
N ILE A 592 37.34 -6.22 -19.31
CA ILE A 592 38.26 -7.33 -19.05
C ILE A 592 38.35 -8.28 -20.26
N ASN A 593 37.25 -8.44 -20.99
CA ASN A 593 37.18 -9.31 -22.16
C ASN A 593 37.55 -8.59 -23.48
N LEU A 594 37.88 -7.29 -23.44
CA LEU A 594 38.41 -6.58 -24.60
C LEU A 594 39.86 -6.97 -24.90
N ASN A 595 40.62 -7.39 -23.88
CA ASN A 595 41.99 -7.88 -24.01
C ASN A 595 42.02 -9.42 -23.95
N PRO A 596 42.41 -10.12 -25.03
CA PRO A 596 42.50 -11.59 -25.02
C PRO A 596 43.58 -12.12 -24.06
N ARG A 597 44.54 -11.28 -23.63
CA ARG A 597 45.59 -11.66 -22.66
C ARG A 597 45.17 -11.47 -21.20
N SER A 598 43.97 -10.97 -20.91
CA SER A 598 43.47 -10.81 -19.54
C SER A 598 43.56 -12.08 -18.68
N PRO A 599 43.22 -13.30 -19.17
CA PRO A 599 43.40 -14.53 -18.39
C PRO A 599 44.85 -14.76 -17.93
N GLU A 600 45.82 -14.52 -18.81
CA GLU A 600 47.24 -14.64 -18.50
C GLU A 600 47.69 -13.58 -17.49
N TYR A 601 47.29 -12.33 -17.70
CA TYR A 601 47.70 -11.21 -16.86
C TYR A 601 47.18 -11.33 -15.42
N ILE A 602 45.93 -11.77 -15.25
CA ILE A 602 45.35 -12.03 -13.92
C ILE A 602 46.12 -13.18 -13.24
N SER A 603 46.49 -14.22 -13.98
CA SER A 603 47.30 -15.33 -13.45
C SER A 603 48.71 -14.90 -13.05
N LEU A 604 49.36 -14.04 -13.84
CA LEU A 604 50.67 -13.45 -13.52
C LEU A 604 50.61 -12.53 -12.31
N PHE A 605 49.56 -11.72 -12.20
CA PHE A 605 49.30 -10.86 -11.04
C PHE A 605 49.14 -11.69 -9.75
N LEU A 606 48.32 -12.75 -9.78
CA LEU A 606 48.19 -13.68 -8.65
C LEU A 606 49.52 -14.34 -8.31
N ASN A 607 50.29 -14.75 -9.32
CA ASN A 607 51.60 -15.34 -9.10
C ASN A 607 52.57 -14.36 -8.42
N ASP A 608 52.61 -13.09 -8.83
CA ASP A 608 53.42 -12.06 -8.17
C ASP A 608 52.96 -11.80 -6.72
N LYS A 609 51.65 -11.62 -6.50
CA LYS A 609 51.11 -11.37 -5.16
C LYS A 609 51.38 -12.54 -4.21
N LEU A 610 51.30 -13.79 -4.66
CA LEU A 610 51.57 -14.98 -3.84
C LEU A 610 53.08 -15.25 -3.61
N GLN A 611 53.97 -14.78 -4.49
CA GLN A 611 55.44 -14.97 -4.33
C GLN A 611 56.12 -13.82 -3.58
N ASN A 612 55.76 -12.58 -3.92
CA ASN A 612 56.44 -11.37 -3.43
C ASN A 612 55.54 -10.56 -2.50
N GLY A 613 54.23 -10.54 -2.78
CA GLY A 613 53.26 -9.71 -2.06
C GLY A 613 52.91 -10.18 -0.65
N LEU A 614 53.22 -11.42 -0.25
CA LEU A 614 52.85 -11.96 1.07
C LEU A 614 53.91 -11.74 2.17
N LYS A 615 55.09 -11.20 1.85
CA LYS A 615 56.17 -11.04 2.84
C LYS A 615 55.85 -9.91 3.83
N GLY A 616 55.44 -10.29 5.04
CA GLY A 616 55.19 -9.34 6.16
C GLY A 616 53.80 -8.69 6.13
N ILE A 617 52.87 -9.18 5.32
CA ILE A 617 51.47 -8.72 5.26
C ILE A 617 50.58 -9.63 6.12
N SER A 618 49.57 -9.07 6.80
CA SER A 618 48.60 -9.84 7.58
C SER A 618 47.66 -10.66 6.70
N GLU A 619 47.18 -11.80 7.21
CA GLU A 619 46.27 -12.71 6.49
C GLU A 619 44.99 -12.00 6.00
N ASP A 620 44.47 -11.03 6.76
CA ASP A 620 43.28 -10.26 6.38
C ASP A 620 43.46 -9.45 5.08
N VAL A 621 44.63 -8.82 4.91
CA VAL A 621 44.94 -8.00 3.73
C VAL A 621 45.14 -8.88 2.50
N VAL A 622 45.70 -10.08 2.71
CA VAL A 622 45.81 -11.12 1.67
C VAL A 622 44.42 -11.51 1.19
N GLU A 623 43.51 -11.79 2.11
CA GLU A 623 42.14 -12.20 1.81
C GLU A 623 41.36 -11.11 1.07
N ILE A 624 41.50 -9.84 1.46
CA ILE A 624 40.93 -8.69 0.73
C ILE A 624 41.46 -8.64 -0.71
N THR A 625 42.77 -8.86 -0.89
CA THR A 625 43.40 -8.85 -2.22
C THR A 625 42.89 -10.00 -3.08
N LEU A 626 42.78 -11.22 -2.53
CA LEU A 626 42.21 -12.37 -3.23
C LEU A 626 40.76 -12.11 -3.65
N ASN A 627 39.93 -11.54 -2.77
CA ASN A 627 38.55 -11.20 -3.10
C ASN A 627 38.45 -10.16 -4.23
N LYS A 628 39.36 -9.17 -4.28
CA LYS A 628 39.43 -8.20 -5.38
C LYS A 628 39.78 -8.87 -6.71
N VAL A 629 40.71 -9.82 -6.72
CA VAL A 629 41.05 -10.54 -7.95
C VAL A 629 39.93 -11.49 -8.38
N MET A 630 39.28 -12.15 -7.42
CA MET A 630 38.13 -13.02 -7.71
C MET A 630 36.96 -12.26 -8.33
N PHE A 631 36.80 -10.98 -7.99
CA PHE A 631 35.84 -10.11 -8.67
C PHE A 631 36.16 -10.02 -10.18
N LEU A 632 37.41 -9.78 -10.57
CA LEU A 632 37.81 -9.75 -11.98
C LEU A 632 37.62 -11.12 -12.66
N PHE A 633 38.03 -12.19 -11.98
CA PHE A 633 37.88 -13.56 -12.48
C PHE A 633 36.44 -13.94 -12.80
N ARG A 634 35.46 -13.52 -11.96
CA ARG A 634 34.05 -13.82 -12.17
C ARG A 634 33.55 -13.36 -13.54
N TYR A 635 33.99 -12.19 -13.99
CA TYR A 635 33.59 -11.56 -15.26
C TYR A 635 34.47 -11.95 -16.45
N LEU A 636 35.47 -12.82 -16.24
CA LEU A 636 36.28 -13.35 -17.34
C LEU A 636 35.49 -14.38 -18.14
N GLN A 637 35.52 -14.30 -19.48
CA GLN A 637 34.87 -15.27 -20.37
C GLN A 637 35.72 -16.54 -20.52
N GLU A 638 37.00 -16.40 -20.85
CA GLU A 638 37.94 -17.52 -21.08
C GLU A 638 38.58 -18.03 -19.77
N LYS A 639 37.75 -18.60 -18.88
CA LYS A 639 38.19 -19.11 -17.57
C LYS A 639 39.10 -20.34 -17.66
N ASP A 640 38.95 -21.17 -18.69
CA ASP A 640 39.79 -22.32 -18.99
C ASP A 640 41.22 -21.92 -19.40
N VAL A 641 41.37 -20.83 -20.14
CA VAL A 641 42.67 -20.23 -20.48
C VAL A 641 43.35 -19.73 -19.21
N PHE A 642 42.61 -19.08 -18.30
CA PHE A 642 43.13 -18.70 -16.99
C PHE A 642 43.59 -19.93 -16.19
N GLU A 643 42.78 -21.00 -16.13
CA GLU A 643 43.13 -22.24 -15.42
C GLU A 643 44.47 -22.80 -15.91
N LYS A 644 44.68 -22.85 -17.23
CA LYS A 644 45.92 -23.34 -17.85
C LYS A 644 47.14 -22.55 -17.40
N TYR A 645 47.08 -21.21 -17.43
CA TYR A 645 48.17 -20.36 -16.95
C TYR A 645 48.38 -20.48 -15.44
N TYR A 646 47.29 -20.44 -14.67
CA TYR A 646 47.34 -20.56 -13.21
C TYR A 646 47.93 -21.90 -12.76
N LYS A 647 47.53 -23.01 -13.38
CA LYS A 647 48.08 -24.36 -13.15
C LYS A 647 49.58 -24.40 -13.42
N LYS A 648 50.06 -23.78 -14.51
CA LYS A 648 51.50 -23.69 -14.83
C LYS A 648 52.26 -22.91 -13.74
N HIS A 649 51.72 -21.78 -13.31
CA HIS A 649 52.34 -20.95 -12.26
C HIS A 649 52.32 -21.64 -10.89
N LEU A 650 51.22 -22.29 -10.52
CA LEU A 650 51.09 -23.07 -9.28
C LEU A 650 52.10 -24.22 -9.26
N ALA A 651 52.22 -24.98 -10.34
CA ALA A 651 53.19 -26.08 -10.44
C ALA A 651 54.62 -25.59 -10.19
N LYS A 652 55.00 -24.47 -10.83
CA LYS A 652 56.33 -23.86 -10.65
C LYS A 652 56.55 -23.43 -9.19
N ARG A 653 55.54 -22.85 -8.53
CA ARG A 653 55.65 -22.43 -7.11
C ARG A 653 55.82 -23.62 -6.17
N LEU A 654 55.01 -24.68 -6.34
CA LEU A 654 55.04 -25.88 -5.51
C LEU A 654 56.39 -26.63 -5.65
N LEU A 655 56.84 -26.87 -6.88
CA LEU A 655 58.07 -27.65 -7.13
C LEU A 655 59.35 -26.88 -6.79
N SER A 656 59.35 -25.54 -6.93
CA SER A 656 60.52 -24.74 -6.59
C SER A 656 60.66 -24.45 -5.09
N GLY A 657 59.72 -24.92 -4.25
CA GLY A 657 59.71 -24.65 -2.81
C GLY A 657 59.55 -23.17 -2.47
N LYS A 658 58.98 -22.38 -3.39
CA LYS A 658 58.81 -20.91 -3.26
C LYS A 658 57.41 -20.50 -2.77
N THR A 659 56.60 -21.43 -2.28
CA THR A 659 55.29 -21.10 -1.71
C THR A 659 55.50 -20.31 -0.40
N VAL A 660 54.94 -19.10 -0.35
CA VAL A 660 55.06 -18.23 0.84
C VAL A 660 54.00 -18.58 1.89
N SER A 661 52.80 -19.01 1.47
CA SER A 661 51.74 -19.47 2.36
C SER A 661 50.88 -20.53 1.68
N ASP A 662 50.85 -21.73 2.27
CA ASP A 662 49.98 -22.83 1.84
C ASP A 662 48.49 -22.50 2.04
N ASP A 663 48.17 -21.73 3.07
CA ASP A 663 46.79 -21.37 3.40
C ASP A 663 46.22 -20.36 2.41
N ALA A 664 47.04 -19.41 1.94
CA ALA A 664 46.65 -18.49 0.87
C ALA A 664 46.36 -19.22 -0.45
N GLU A 665 47.18 -20.22 -0.81
CA GLU A 665 46.96 -21.05 -2.01
C GLU A 665 45.65 -21.85 -1.91
N ARG A 666 45.38 -22.43 -0.73
CA ARG A 666 44.12 -23.15 -0.48
C ARG A 666 42.91 -22.22 -0.48
N SER A 667 43.00 -21.03 0.11
CA SER A 667 41.93 -20.03 0.10
C SER A 667 41.57 -19.65 -1.34
N LEU A 668 42.56 -19.36 -2.18
CA LEU A 668 42.32 -19.02 -3.58
C LEU A 668 41.68 -20.17 -4.36
N ILE A 669 42.14 -21.41 -4.19
CA ILE A 669 41.53 -22.58 -4.86
C ILE A 669 40.09 -22.79 -4.36
N ALA A 670 39.81 -22.61 -3.07
CA ALA A 670 38.45 -22.71 -2.53
C ALA A 670 37.50 -21.65 -3.13
N LYS A 671 38.01 -20.43 -3.37
CA LYS A 671 37.26 -19.37 -4.06
C LYS A 671 37.00 -19.74 -5.53
N LEU A 672 38.01 -20.23 -6.24
CA LEU A 672 37.85 -20.72 -7.63
C LEU A 672 36.82 -21.86 -7.70
N LYS A 673 36.82 -22.77 -6.72
CA LYS A 673 35.85 -23.88 -6.62
C LYS A 673 34.43 -23.38 -6.42
N THR A 674 34.26 -22.31 -5.65
CA THR A 674 32.95 -21.69 -5.42
C THR A 674 32.41 -21.04 -6.70
N GLU A 675 33.28 -20.42 -7.50
CA GLU A 675 32.87 -19.75 -8.75
C GLU A 675 32.67 -20.72 -9.93
N CYS A 676 33.50 -21.76 -10.06
CA CYS A 676 33.54 -22.62 -11.25
C CYS A 676 33.19 -24.10 -10.98
N GLY A 677 32.99 -24.48 -9.72
CA GLY A 677 32.68 -25.85 -9.32
C GLY A 677 33.91 -26.75 -9.18
N TYR A 678 33.63 -28.00 -8.81
CA TYR A 678 34.66 -28.99 -8.47
C TYR A 678 35.53 -29.43 -9.65
N GLU A 679 34.96 -29.61 -10.84
CA GLU A 679 35.69 -30.10 -12.01
C GLU A 679 36.82 -29.15 -12.43
N PHE A 680 36.60 -27.84 -12.28
CA PHE A 680 37.58 -26.79 -12.58
C PHE A 680 38.79 -26.85 -11.64
N THR A 681 38.57 -27.11 -10.34
CA THR A 681 39.64 -27.10 -9.34
C THR A 681 40.25 -28.47 -9.05
N ALA A 682 39.64 -29.57 -9.50
CA ALA A 682 40.06 -30.94 -9.18
C ALA A 682 41.55 -31.19 -9.44
N LYS A 683 42.09 -30.69 -10.57
CA LYS A 683 43.51 -30.82 -10.91
C LYS A 683 44.40 -29.99 -9.97
N LEU A 684 43.99 -28.77 -9.62
CA LEU A 684 44.72 -27.89 -8.71
C LEU A 684 44.75 -28.44 -7.27
N GLU A 685 43.60 -28.95 -6.80
CA GLU A 685 43.48 -29.63 -5.51
C GLU A 685 44.31 -30.92 -5.47
N GLY A 686 44.33 -31.67 -6.59
CA GLY A 686 45.21 -32.83 -6.77
C GLY A 686 46.68 -32.48 -6.62
N MET A 687 47.13 -31.37 -7.23
CA MET A 687 48.52 -30.90 -7.09
C MET A 687 48.88 -30.59 -5.63
N LEU A 688 48.01 -29.91 -4.87
CA LEU A 688 48.25 -29.65 -3.44
C LEU A 688 48.24 -30.93 -2.60
N THR A 689 47.39 -31.89 -2.96
CA THR A 689 47.30 -33.18 -2.26
C THR A 689 48.56 -33.99 -2.49
N ASP A 690 49.05 -34.07 -3.73
CA ASP A 690 50.29 -34.76 -4.10
C ASP A 690 51.49 -34.20 -3.32
N MET A 691 51.57 -32.87 -3.16
CA MET A 691 52.66 -32.25 -2.40
C MET A 691 52.66 -32.65 -0.91
N LYS A 692 51.48 -32.80 -0.30
CA LYS A 692 51.36 -33.25 1.10
C LYS A 692 51.62 -34.73 1.26
N THR A 693 51.02 -35.56 0.40
CA THR A 693 51.09 -37.02 0.50
C THR A 693 52.49 -37.53 0.17
N SER A 694 53.24 -36.83 -0.69
CA SER A 694 54.62 -37.18 -1.06
C SER A 694 55.62 -37.10 0.11
N LEU A 695 55.33 -36.33 1.17
CA LEU A 695 56.24 -36.19 2.32
C LEU A 695 56.31 -37.46 3.18
N HIS A 696 55.23 -38.25 3.23
CA HIS A 696 55.15 -39.42 4.11
C HIS A 696 55.96 -40.63 3.59
N PRO A 697 55.86 -41.03 2.29
CA PRO A 697 56.68 -42.09 1.72
C PRO A 697 58.17 -41.86 1.90
N MET A 698 58.66 -40.61 1.84
CA MET A 698 60.09 -40.32 2.06
C MET A 698 60.55 -40.64 3.48
N LYS A 699 59.76 -40.29 4.50
CA LYS A 699 60.08 -40.63 5.89
C LYS A 699 60.07 -42.15 6.11
N SER A 700 59.07 -42.82 5.56
CA SER A 700 58.93 -44.27 5.66
C SER A 700 59.99 -45.05 4.84
N PHE A 701 60.45 -44.48 3.73
CA PHE A 701 61.55 -45.03 2.92
C PHE A 701 62.86 -45.07 3.71
N TYR A 702 63.28 -43.94 4.30
CA TYR A 702 64.49 -43.91 5.12
C TYR A 702 64.35 -44.71 6.43
N ALA A 703 63.15 -44.83 7.00
CA ALA A 703 62.92 -45.69 8.15
C ALA A 703 63.05 -47.20 7.80
N SER A 704 62.72 -47.59 6.57
CA SER A 704 62.85 -48.97 6.08
C SER A 704 64.24 -49.31 5.54
N HIS A 705 65.06 -48.30 5.26
CA HIS A 705 66.45 -48.44 4.80
C HIS A 705 67.40 -47.56 5.62
N PRO A 706 67.60 -47.84 6.93
CA PRO A 706 68.46 -47.03 7.80
C PRO A 706 69.91 -46.96 7.32
N GLU A 707 70.38 -47.96 6.57
CA GLU A 707 71.70 -48.02 5.96
C GLU A 707 71.95 -46.92 4.91
N LEU A 708 70.90 -46.26 4.42
CA LEU A 708 70.98 -45.13 3.50
C LEU A 708 71.09 -43.77 4.23
N GLY A 709 71.00 -43.75 5.56
CA GLY A 709 70.97 -42.53 6.38
C GLY A 709 72.33 -41.95 6.77
N ASP A 710 73.43 -42.44 6.19
CA ASP A 710 74.78 -42.01 6.55
C ASP A 710 75.07 -40.56 6.09
N ALA A 711 75.62 -39.71 6.96
CA ALA A 711 75.70 -38.26 6.76
C ALA A 711 76.62 -37.82 5.59
N ASP A 712 77.47 -38.71 5.11
CA ASP A 712 78.41 -38.47 4.00
C ASP A 712 77.94 -39.08 2.65
N GLY A 713 76.81 -39.80 2.63
CA GLY A 713 76.26 -40.42 1.42
C GLY A 713 75.35 -39.51 0.59
N ALA A 714 75.08 -39.90 -0.66
CA ALA A 714 74.11 -39.22 -1.50
C ALA A 714 72.68 -39.35 -0.92
N THR A 715 71.96 -38.24 -0.85
CA THR A 715 70.59 -38.19 -0.29
C THR A 715 69.58 -37.95 -1.41
N LEU A 716 68.50 -38.75 -1.44
CA LEU A 716 67.39 -38.60 -2.39
C LEU A 716 66.14 -38.07 -1.70
N THR A 717 65.47 -37.08 -2.29
CA THR A 717 64.12 -36.65 -1.89
C THR A 717 63.20 -36.70 -3.11
N VAL A 718 62.12 -37.48 -3.01
CA VAL A 718 61.20 -37.71 -4.13
C VAL A 718 59.85 -37.08 -3.84
N GLN A 719 59.31 -36.39 -4.84
CA GLN A 719 57.93 -35.92 -4.85
C GLN A 719 57.16 -36.72 -5.91
N VAL A 720 56.13 -37.44 -5.48
CA VAL A 720 55.34 -38.31 -6.36
C VAL A 720 54.11 -37.55 -6.83
N LEU A 721 54.04 -37.29 -8.14
CA LEU A 721 53.03 -36.43 -8.75
C LEU A 721 52.05 -37.26 -9.58
N THR A 722 50.76 -37.02 -9.45
CA THR A 722 49.71 -37.75 -10.18
C THR A 722 49.64 -37.28 -11.64
N THR A 723 49.91 -38.19 -12.58
CA THR A 723 49.81 -37.94 -14.03
C THR A 723 48.40 -37.47 -14.40
N GLY A 724 48.29 -36.31 -15.05
CA GLY A 724 47.02 -35.67 -15.44
C GLY A 724 46.64 -34.44 -14.59
N SER A 725 47.00 -34.42 -13.31
CA SER A 725 46.81 -33.25 -12.44
C SER A 725 47.82 -32.15 -12.74
N TRP A 726 49.08 -32.53 -13.02
CA TRP A 726 50.19 -31.61 -13.25
C TRP A 726 50.36 -31.21 -14.72
N PRO A 727 50.98 -30.06 -15.01
CA PRO A 727 51.37 -29.67 -16.36
C PRO A 727 52.69 -30.37 -16.75
N THR A 728 52.67 -31.69 -16.91
CA THR A 728 53.86 -32.47 -17.29
C THR A 728 54.03 -32.51 -18.81
N GLN A 729 55.23 -32.23 -19.29
CA GLN A 729 55.64 -32.48 -20.68
C GLN A 729 56.25 -33.88 -20.79
N SER A 730 56.10 -34.53 -21.94
CA SER A 730 56.82 -35.76 -22.25
C SER A 730 58.32 -35.43 -22.39
N SER A 731 59.11 -35.74 -21.37
CA SER A 731 60.57 -35.58 -21.41
C SER A 731 61.26 -36.93 -21.60
N VAL A 732 62.34 -36.94 -22.38
CA VAL A 732 63.23 -38.10 -22.51
C VAL A 732 64.05 -38.20 -21.23
N THR A 733 64.16 -39.41 -20.68
CA THR A 733 64.96 -39.67 -19.47
C THR A 733 66.43 -39.54 -19.80
N CYS A 734 67.12 -38.58 -19.15
CA CYS A 734 68.57 -38.46 -19.25
C CYS A 734 69.27 -39.55 -18.43
N ASN A 735 70.51 -39.85 -18.78
CA ASN A 735 71.39 -40.72 -18.01
C ASN A 735 71.77 -40.03 -16.69
N ILE A 736 71.32 -40.62 -15.58
CA ILE A 736 71.60 -40.15 -14.22
C ILE A 736 72.90 -40.82 -13.73
N PRO A 737 73.77 -40.13 -12.95
CA PRO A 737 74.97 -40.72 -12.37
C PRO A 737 74.68 -41.99 -11.57
N THR A 738 75.59 -42.97 -11.63
CA THR A 738 75.42 -44.32 -11.07
C THR A 738 75.06 -44.31 -9.59
N GLU A 739 75.64 -43.40 -8.81
CA GLU A 739 75.38 -43.23 -7.38
C GLU A 739 73.90 -42.92 -7.09
N MET A 740 73.28 -42.12 -7.97
CA MET A 740 71.88 -41.71 -7.82
C MET A 740 70.91 -42.72 -8.42
N VAL A 741 71.31 -43.45 -9.48
CA VAL A 741 70.49 -44.51 -10.09
C VAL A 741 70.15 -45.59 -9.06
N VAL A 742 71.14 -46.02 -8.25
CA VAL A 742 70.92 -47.03 -7.19
C VAL A 742 69.86 -46.56 -6.18
N LEU A 743 69.89 -45.28 -5.78
CA LEU A 743 68.89 -44.72 -4.86
C LEU A 743 67.51 -44.64 -5.51
N CYS A 744 67.44 -44.23 -6.78
CA CYS A 744 66.19 -44.19 -7.55
C CYS A 744 65.55 -45.58 -7.69
N GLU A 745 66.34 -46.63 -7.93
CA GLU A 745 65.86 -48.01 -8.03
C GLU A 745 65.37 -48.55 -6.68
N LYS A 746 66.12 -48.31 -5.60
CA LYS A 746 65.69 -48.69 -4.24
C LYS A 746 64.36 -48.01 -3.87
N PHE A 747 64.22 -46.72 -4.18
CA PHE A 747 62.96 -46.01 -3.96
C PHE A 747 61.83 -46.57 -4.82
N LEU A 748 62.09 -46.88 -6.10
CA LEU A 748 61.10 -47.47 -7.00
C LEU A 748 60.56 -48.80 -6.45
N LEU A 749 61.46 -49.70 -6.01
CA LEU A 749 61.07 -50.98 -5.43
C LEU A 749 60.23 -50.79 -4.16
N TYR A 750 60.66 -49.90 -3.26
CA TYR A 750 59.92 -49.55 -2.05
C TYR A 750 58.54 -48.97 -2.34
N TYR A 751 58.42 -48.08 -3.32
CA TYR A 751 57.14 -47.46 -3.64
C TYR A 751 56.18 -48.46 -4.27
N LEU A 752 56.66 -49.29 -5.22
CA LEU A 752 55.83 -50.28 -5.90
C LEU A 752 55.41 -51.43 -4.98
N SER A 753 56.21 -51.80 -3.97
CA SER A 753 55.81 -52.80 -2.97
C SER A 753 54.62 -52.34 -2.14
N ASN A 754 54.49 -51.03 -1.91
CA ASN A 754 53.38 -50.42 -1.17
C ASN A 754 52.22 -49.98 -2.07
N HIS A 755 52.44 -49.92 -3.40
CA HIS A 755 51.49 -49.44 -4.39
C HIS A 755 51.52 -50.29 -5.67
N THR A 756 50.98 -51.50 -5.59
CA THR A 756 51.07 -52.53 -6.63
C THR A 756 50.43 -52.17 -7.98
N ASP A 757 49.43 -51.28 -7.98
CA ASP A 757 48.66 -50.93 -9.19
C ASP A 757 49.19 -49.66 -9.89
N ARG A 758 50.38 -49.18 -9.52
CA ARG A 758 50.93 -47.92 -10.03
C ARG A 758 52.18 -48.15 -10.88
N LYS A 759 52.43 -47.23 -11.81
CA LYS A 759 53.70 -47.12 -12.55
C LYS A 759 54.30 -45.74 -12.28
N LEU A 760 55.59 -45.68 -12.00
CA LEU A 760 56.33 -44.43 -11.85
C LEU A 760 57.13 -44.13 -13.12
N SER A 761 57.26 -42.84 -13.42
CA SER A 761 58.19 -42.31 -14.43
C SER A 761 58.95 -41.12 -13.84
N TRP A 762 60.27 -41.10 -14.00
CA TRP A 762 61.11 -40.02 -13.51
C TRP A 762 61.03 -38.81 -14.43
N GLN A 763 60.80 -37.62 -13.87
CA GLN A 763 60.82 -36.34 -14.58
C GLN A 763 62.11 -35.59 -14.25
N THR A 764 63.20 -35.92 -14.95
CA THR A 764 64.54 -35.40 -14.64
C THR A 764 64.67 -33.89 -14.89
N ASN A 765 63.87 -33.33 -15.80
CA ASN A 765 63.80 -31.90 -16.08
C ASN A 765 63.25 -31.04 -14.93
N MET A 766 62.52 -31.63 -13.97
CA MET A 766 61.88 -30.91 -12.85
C MET A 766 62.66 -30.98 -11.53
N GLY A 767 63.75 -31.76 -11.49
CA GLY A 767 64.54 -31.98 -10.27
C GLY A 767 65.64 -30.95 -10.03
N THR A 768 66.14 -30.94 -8.80
CA THR A 768 67.30 -30.15 -8.36
C THR A 768 68.24 -31.01 -7.54
N ALA A 769 69.53 -30.68 -7.56
CA ALA A 769 70.55 -31.34 -6.77
C ALA A 769 71.45 -30.32 -6.08
N ASP A 770 71.96 -30.69 -4.91
CA ASP A 770 73.01 -29.95 -4.20
C ASP A 770 74.32 -30.74 -4.32
N LEU A 771 75.31 -30.16 -4.99
CA LEU A 771 76.61 -30.78 -5.23
C LEU A 771 77.69 -30.13 -4.36
N LYS A 772 78.45 -30.95 -3.62
CA LYS A 772 79.67 -30.50 -2.94
C LYS A 772 80.81 -30.46 -3.96
N ALA A 773 81.16 -29.27 -4.45
CA ALA A 773 82.24 -29.05 -5.39
C ALA A 773 83.53 -28.66 -4.66
N THR A 774 84.63 -29.34 -4.98
CA THR A 774 85.98 -28.99 -4.54
C THR A 774 86.81 -28.66 -5.77
N PHE A 775 87.29 -27.42 -5.86
CA PHE A 775 88.13 -26.96 -6.98
C PHE A 775 89.61 -27.14 -6.63
N GLU A 776 90.50 -27.21 -7.63
CA GLU A 776 91.94 -27.41 -7.41
C GLU A 776 92.59 -26.34 -6.51
N ASN A 777 92.00 -25.13 -6.49
CA ASN A 777 92.42 -24.03 -5.63
C ASN A 777 92.10 -24.23 -4.13
N GLY A 778 91.53 -25.39 -3.75
CA GLY A 778 91.15 -25.76 -2.38
C GLY A 778 89.82 -25.16 -1.92
N GLN A 779 89.15 -24.35 -2.73
CA GLN A 779 87.84 -23.78 -2.40
C GLN A 779 86.75 -24.86 -2.49
N LYS A 780 85.88 -24.84 -1.48
CA LYS A 780 84.72 -25.74 -1.38
C LYS A 780 83.45 -24.92 -1.48
N HIS A 781 82.56 -25.33 -2.37
CA HIS A 781 81.26 -24.73 -2.57
C HIS A 781 80.17 -25.79 -2.64
N GLU A 782 78.98 -25.44 -2.17
CA GLU A 782 77.78 -26.25 -2.38
C GLU A 782 76.98 -25.64 -3.54
N LEU A 783 76.92 -26.33 -4.67
CA LEU A 783 76.25 -25.87 -5.88
C LEU A 783 74.82 -26.39 -5.90
N ASN A 784 73.84 -25.49 -5.79
CA ASN A 784 72.43 -25.82 -6.06
C ASN A 784 72.18 -25.70 -7.57
N VAL A 785 71.94 -26.84 -8.21
CA VAL A 785 71.86 -27.01 -9.66
C VAL A 785 70.61 -27.80 -10.06
N SER A 786 70.22 -27.76 -11.34
CA SER A 786 69.19 -28.68 -11.88
C SER A 786 69.74 -30.09 -12.04
N THR A 787 68.87 -31.10 -12.18
CA THR A 787 69.30 -32.49 -12.47
C THR A 787 70.18 -32.57 -13.71
N TYR A 788 69.83 -31.84 -14.78
CA TYR A 788 70.63 -31.81 -16.01
C TYR A 788 72.02 -31.21 -15.79
N GLN A 789 72.11 -30.12 -15.04
CA GLN A 789 73.39 -29.53 -14.66
C GLN A 789 74.22 -30.49 -13.80
N MET A 790 73.58 -31.24 -12.89
CA MET A 790 74.24 -32.29 -12.12
C MET A 790 74.81 -33.38 -13.02
N CYS A 791 74.01 -33.93 -13.95
CA CYS A 791 74.46 -34.95 -14.89
C CYS A 791 75.69 -34.49 -15.69
N VAL A 792 75.69 -33.23 -16.16
CA VAL A 792 76.83 -32.65 -16.88
C VAL A 792 78.06 -32.49 -15.99
N LEU A 793 77.91 -31.90 -14.80
CA LEU A 793 79.04 -31.63 -13.89
C LEU A 793 79.70 -32.91 -13.38
N MET A 794 78.93 -33.96 -13.15
CA MET A 794 79.46 -35.24 -12.66
C MET A 794 80.37 -35.96 -13.66
N LEU A 795 80.25 -35.68 -14.97
CA LEU A 795 81.15 -36.25 -15.99
C LEU A 795 82.60 -35.78 -15.79
N PHE A 796 82.79 -34.55 -15.29
CA PHE A 796 84.11 -33.95 -15.12
C PHE A 796 84.90 -34.54 -13.95
N ASN A 797 84.32 -35.42 -13.14
CA ASN A 797 85.09 -36.19 -12.15
C ASN A 797 86.01 -37.24 -12.81
N ASN A 798 85.73 -37.62 -14.07
CA ASN A 798 86.47 -38.65 -14.80
C ASN A 798 87.14 -38.11 -16.08
N ALA A 799 86.95 -36.84 -16.42
CA ALA A 799 87.48 -36.22 -17.63
C ALA A 799 87.72 -34.72 -17.43
N ASP A 800 88.92 -34.23 -17.75
CA ASP A 800 89.25 -32.82 -17.58
C ASP A 800 88.63 -31.93 -18.67
N ARG A 801 88.35 -32.51 -19.84
CA ARG A 801 87.84 -31.81 -21.03
C ARG A 801 86.85 -32.68 -21.80
N LEU A 802 85.69 -32.12 -22.14
CA LEU A 802 84.63 -32.79 -22.89
C LEU A 802 84.05 -31.87 -23.97
N SER A 803 83.83 -32.40 -25.17
CA SER A 803 83.09 -31.71 -26.25
C SER A 803 81.59 -31.74 -26.02
N TYR A 804 80.86 -30.82 -26.65
CA TYR A 804 79.39 -30.80 -26.62
C TYR A 804 78.79 -32.17 -26.98
N LYS A 805 79.32 -32.83 -28.04
CA LYS A 805 78.81 -34.13 -28.50
C LYS A 805 79.09 -35.27 -27.53
N GLU A 806 80.24 -35.27 -26.86
CA GLU A 806 80.54 -36.25 -25.81
C GLU A 806 79.60 -36.08 -24.60
N ILE A 807 79.31 -34.84 -24.22
CA ILE A 807 78.35 -34.55 -23.14
C ILE A 807 76.93 -34.97 -23.57
N GLU A 808 76.51 -34.67 -24.80
CA GLU A 808 75.21 -35.05 -25.36
C GLU A 808 75.02 -36.57 -25.36
N GLN A 809 76.03 -37.32 -25.82
CA GLN A 809 75.99 -38.79 -25.85
C GLN A 809 76.02 -39.41 -24.45
N ALA A 810 76.85 -38.89 -23.54
CA ALA A 810 76.96 -39.44 -22.19
C ALA A 810 75.70 -39.19 -21.35
N THR A 811 75.08 -38.01 -21.49
CA THR A 811 73.93 -37.62 -20.67
C THR A 811 72.57 -37.91 -21.31
N GLU A 812 72.49 -38.07 -22.63
CA GLU A 812 71.22 -38.18 -23.39
C GLU A 812 70.21 -37.05 -23.08
N ILE A 813 70.71 -35.87 -22.69
CA ILE A 813 69.85 -34.68 -22.47
C ILE A 813 69.39 -34.14 -23.83
N PRO A 814 68.10 -33.76 -24.00
CA PRO A 814 67.63 -33.13 -25.23
C PRO A 814 68.46 -31.91 -25.62
N ALA A 815 68.81 -31.79 -26.91
CA ALA A 815 69.74 -30.77 -27.39
C ALA A 815 69.37 -29.31 -27.01
N SER A 816 68.08 -28.98 -26.99
CA SER A 816 67.60 -27.66 -26.54
C SER A 816 67.94 -27.40 -25.06
N ASP A 817 67.67 -28.37 -24.21
CA ASP A 817 67.92 -28.28 -22.76
C ASP A 817 69.41 -28.32 -22.45
N LEU A 818 70.19 -29.13 -23.18
CA LEU A 818 71.63 -29.22 -23.03
C LEU A 818 72.32 -27.90 -23.39
N LYS A 819 71.91 -27.23 -24.48
CA LYS A 819 72.41 -25.90 -24.83
C LYS A 819 72.16 -24.89 -23.72
N MET A 820 70.94 -24.84 -23.16
CA MET A 820 70.64 -23.93 -22.04
C MET A 820 71.42 -24.28 -20.77
N CYS A 821 71.60 -25.58 -20.50
CA CYS A 821 72.38 -26.08 -19.38
C CYS A 821 73.84 -25.60 -19.48
N LEU A 822 74.50 -25.83 -20.61
CA LEU A 822 75.87 -25.40 -20.84
C LEU A 822 76.02 -23.88 -20.85
N GLN A 823 75.04 -23.14 -21.39
CA GLN A 823 75.01 -21.67 -21.29
C GLN A 823 74.99 -21.21 -19.83
N SER A 824 74.15 -21.82 -18.98
CA SER A 824 74.10 -21.47 -17.55
C SER A 824 75.39 -21.78 -16.81
N LEU A 825 76.08 -22.86 -17.18
CA LEU A 825 77.30 -23.33 -16.52
C LEU A 825 78.56 -22.62 -17.00
N ALA A 826 78.58 -22.10 -18.24
CA ALA A 826 79.81 -21.56 -18.85
C ALA A 826 79.77 -20.07 -19.18
N LEU A 827 78.59 -19.46 -19.36
CA LEU A 827 78.48 -18.08 -19.89
C LEU A 827 77.92 -17.06 -18.89
N VAL A 828 77.38 -17.50 -17.76
CA VAL A 828 76.81 -16.59 -16.75
C VAL A 828 77.94 -15.94 -15.95
N LYS A 829 78.18 -14.65 -16.18
CA LYS A 829 79.23 -13.88 -15.49
C LYS A 829 79.14 -14.04 -13.96
N GLY A 830 80.27 -14.36 -13.34
CA GLY A 830 80.38 -14.58 -11.89
C GLY A 830 79.80 -15.90 -11.38
N LYS A 831 79.28 -16.76 -12.26
CA LYS A 831 78.71 -18.07 -11.93
C LYS A 831 79.14 -19.20 -12.87
N TYR A 832 80.07 -18.95 -13.78
CA TYR A 832 80.52 -19.96 -14.73
C TYR A 832 81.45 -20.97 -14.05
N VAL A 833 80.91 -22.16 -13.77
CA VAL A 833 81.60 -23.30 -13.16
C VAL A 833 82.42 -24.06 -14.20
N LEU A 834 82.05 -23.95 -15.48
CA LEU A 834 82.79 -24.48 -16.62
C LEU A 834 83.37 -23.33 -17.45
N TRP A 835 84.50 -23.58 -18.09
CA TRP A 835 85.02 -22.78 -19.19
C TRP A 835 84.62 -23.40 -20.52
N LYS A 836 84.45 -22.54 -21.53
CA LYS A 836 84.12 -22.93 -22.90
C LYS A 836 85.23 -22.49 -23.85
N GLU A 837 85.58 -23.38 -24.78
CA GLU A 837 86.55 -23.13 -25.85
C GLU A 837 85.91 -23.45 -27.22
N PRO A 838 85.85 -22.48 -28.16
CA PRO A 838 86.25 -21.07 -28.03
C PRO A 838 85.23 -20.26 -27.20
N MET A 839 85.69 -19.21 -26.52
CA MET A 839 84.83 -18.36 -25.69
C MET A 839 84.01 -17.38 -26.55
N ASN A 840 82.67 -17.46 -26.48
CA ASN A 840 81.73 -16.54 -27.13
C ASN A 840 80.39 -16.53 -26.36
N ASN A 841 79.40 -15.75 -26.80
CA ASN A 841 78.12 -15.56 -26.08
C ASN A 841 77.06 -16.65 -26.36
N TYR A 842 77.39 -17.72 -27.08
CA TYR A 842 76.47 -18.81 -27.41
C TYR A 842 77.13 -20.18 -27.19
N VAL A 843 76.34 -21.25 -27.26
CA VAL A 843 76.86 -22.63 -27.19
C VAL A 843 76.63 -23.29 -28.54
N SER A 844 77.71 -23.81 -29.12
CA SER A 844 77.73 -24.54 -30.39
C SER A 844 78.06 -26.02 -30.16
N GLU A 845 77.71 -26.85 -31.14
CA GLU A 845 77.92 -28.30 -31.10
C GLU A 845 79.38 -28.74 -31.28
N ILE A 846 80.25 -27.81 -31.66
CA ILE A 846 81.70 -28.02 -31.79
C ILE A 846 82.50 -27.49 -30.58
N ASP A 847 81.82 -26.92 -29.60
CA ASP A 847 82.47 -26.32 -28.43
C ASP A 847 82.99 -27.42 -27.48
N ALA A 848 84.08 -27.11 -26.78
CA ALA A 848 84.61 -27.93 -25.70
C ALA A 848 84.49 -27.21 -24.36
N PHE A 849 84.34 -28.01 -23.31
CA PHE A 849 84.13 -27.55 -21.94
C PHE A 849 85.14 -28.19 -20.99
N PHE A 850 85.57 -27.44 -19.99
CA PHE A 850 86.47 -27.90 -18.91
C PHE A 850 86.13 -27.19 -17.60
N VAL A 851 86.55 -27.74 -16.47
CA VAL A 851 86.27 -27.17 -15.14
C VAL A 851 86.98 -25.82 -14.97
N ASN A 852 86.29 -24.85 -14.36
CA ASN A 852 86.89 -23.57 -14.01
C ASN A 852 87.48 -23.60 -12.59
N ASP A 853 88.74 -23.99 -12.45
CA ASP A 853 89.43 -24.01 -11.16
C ASP A 853 89.66 -22.63 -10.52
N LYS A 854 89.37 -21.55 -11.25
CA LYS A 854 89.39 -20.18 -10.73
C LYS A 854 88.01 -19.71 -10.26
N PHE A 855 87.00 -20.58 -10.28
CA PHE A 855 85.67 -20.25 -9.77
C PHE A 855 85.75 -19.89 -8.28
N SER A 856 85.12 -18.77 -7.91
CA SER A 856 85.03 -18.31 -6.52
C SER A 856 83.77 -17.50 -6.30
N SER A 857 83.14 -17.68 -5.14
CA SER A 857 81.93 -16.97 -4.71
C SER A 857 82.05 -16.49 -3.27
N LYS A 858 81.45 -15.34 -2.95
CA LYS A 858 81.34 -14.86 -1.56
C LYS A 858 80.45 -15.74 -0.68
N LEU A 859 79.58 -16.54 -1.30
CA LEU A 859 78.66 -17.45 -0.61
C LEU A 859 79.17 -18.88 -0.73
N TYR A 860 79.13 -19.62 0.39
CA TYR A 860 79.44 -21.05 0.41
C TYR A 860 78.46 -21.86 -0.44
N LYS A 861 77.15 -21.64 -0.26
CA LYS A 861 76.09 -22.22 -1.09
C LYS A 861 75.80 -21.30 -2.27
N VAL A 862 76.04 -21.78 -3.49
CA VAL A 862 75.87 -21.02 -4.73
C VAL A 862 74.75 -21.64 -5.56
N LYS A 863 73.74 -20.83 -5.89
CA LYS A 863 72.68 -21.25 -6.80
C LYS A 863 73.00 -20.89 -8.24
N ILE A 864 73.11 -21.92 -9.08
CA ILE A 864 73.23 -21.80 -10.53
C ILE A 864 71.82 -21.87 -11.12
N GLY A 865 71.34 -20.76 -11.67
CA GLY A 865 70.01 -20.73 -12.28
C GLY A 865 70.03 -21.38 -13.65
N SER A 866 68.94 -22.03 -14.05
CA SER A 866 68.72 -22.44 -15.44
C SER A 866 68.41 -21.20 -16.29
N VAL A 867 69.00 -21.09 -17.49
CA VAL A 867 68.61 -20.06 -18.46
C VAL A 867 67.17 -20.34 -18.88
N VAL A 868 66.29 -19.33 -18.82
CA VAL A 868 64.93 -19.45 -19.34
C VAL A 868 65.00 -19.17 -20.83
N ALA A 869 64.51 -20.08 -21.66
CA ALA A 869 64.35 -19.82 -23.09
C ALA A 869 63.53 -18.54 -23.27
N GLU A 870 64.09 -17.55 -23.96
CA GLU A 870 63.26 -16.57 -24.65
C GLU A 870 62.42 -17.36 -25.64
N THR A 871 61.15 -17.59 -25.30
CA THR A 871 60.19 -18.14 -26.26
C THR A 871 60.08 -17.14 -27.39
N GLU A 872 60.66 -17.47 -28.55
CA GLU A 872 60.27 -16.87 -29.82
C GLU A 872 58.74 -16.95 -29.94
N PRO A 873 58.08 -15.87 -30.42
CA PRO A 873 56.64 -15.90 -30.62
C PRO A 873 56.32 -16.89 -31.73
N GLU A 874 55.70 -18.03 -31.40
CA GLU A 874 55.09 -18.90 -32.41
C GLU A 874 54.01 -18.11 -33.17
N PRO A 875 53.98 -18.14 -34.50
CA PRO A 875 52.93 -17.48 -35.28
C PRO A 875 51.60 -18.20 -35.07
N GLU A 876 50.64 -17.51 -34.46
CA GLU A 876 49.25 -17.96 -34.32
C GLU A 876 48.67 -18.38 -35.68
N LYS A 877 48.41 -19.69 -35.83
CA LYS A 877 47.51 -20.19 -36.87
C LYS A 877 46.08 -19.81 -36.50
N LEU A 878 45.61 -18.68 -37.03
CA LEU A 878 44.18 -18.38 -37.19
C LEU A 878 43.51 -19.53 -37.96
N LYS A 879 42.79 -20.39 -37.26
CA LYS A 879 41.74 -21.22 -37.87
C LYS A 879 40.41 -20.51 -37.64
N THR A 880 39.90 -19.95 -38.72
CA THR A 880 38.53 -19.51 -38.94
C THR A 880 37.53 -20.62 -38.60
N GLN A 881 36.55 -20.29 -37.74
CA GLN A 881 35.14 -20.59 -37.92
C GLN A 881 34.32 -19.40 -37.41
#